data_AF-A0A9D5EP64-F1
#
_entry.id   AF-A0A9D5EP64-F1
#
_cell.length_a   1.000
_cell.length_b   1.000
_cell.length_c   1.000
_cell.angle_alpha   90.00
_cell.angle_beta   90.00
_cell.angle_gamma   90.00
#
_symmetry.space_group_name_H-M   'P 1'
#
loop_
_entity.id
_entity.type
_entity.pdbx_description
1 polymer ?
#
loop_
_entity_poly.entity_id
_entity_poly.type
_entity_poly.pdbx_seq_one_letter_code
_entity_poly.pdbx_strand_id
1 'polypeptide(L)'
;MLSEAHQAEFWVSCAAADAALSARLEAALVSSGSDNRLVVRIAGKRPTATLSFPVAGYCPDPRVPGLFVPTDRVIRPILRVRELARELGTKAGTVVWLENSSDFGVVPHSVSEFSFRPVTELLEYQTPSATQLHTLPRTDIFPLERFVVANDLLVVPEAQPTTPAAPEEATAVQDAALLTEESGWLRRSFQKLVSKLVPPRGTEDFQENPPEEQAPAPQLVGERVVRKLASPDALLHGHDWTARRQNLESRLFIDLPRLGPTGRAERWSELAGVYSATGNATDAAVCWMNAVWESTTPSPTWLEQWLLAESRSAKLTDTTGGLERWLSEPGRPGVGRVVAAYTATLGLTPNPPPEFLAALPRLLAFLELHFDDIPVRGSWLARYAAARVCDGDALGLARWRDRVLARLAERGPGLDLDEPSFLRFHGTASAERFQAAREWVGRVREPALGWIQKMAGGKLRWAGLDAETDCTAAYAQFMLAWGLGCLGERTRAKDWAARARKVVSRVTGPGVDSAAHAVLGDLFLLRVRDAQEGRSAKPGLPLELQTRLEALPELARFAVDRLREHSQILEPVDRVRAFRGLDHKAFWGNDELGERLFVLTSRNNRQHIADEANELLRICHENPSTATVPRVIFTLLDLAPWLDRTALPRVLDLLPAAVDWSEAWLASGKWNDAERSNRLFRYQTRMLSAGFIAAASLDPDMASPVSDLVRRLVSSGDRMRGPLLATSGQAFRVLRQLRLGGTAETLVRFLDPGQSGVRRDPARVALAAGWYAAGNEDAGNRILDEARERLFLGSNADARIRTPLAVAYAEALGFAPARIAHGRLEEIFQRLGPIDVMGSTNSYFTLRPLQLIDAVVRAVVTDEFALGPSVRGWLDDDEFLIRGRIHRDLATVLRDQEIK
;
A
#
# COMPACT_ATOMS: atom_id res chain seq x y z
N MET A 1 32.19 29.48 5.59
CA MET A 1 32.18 30.89 6.08
C MET A 1 32.41 31.82 4.90
N LEU A 2 31.91 33.07 4.96
CA LEU A 2 31.90 33.99 3.83
C LEU A 2 32.56 35.34 4.20
N SER A 3 33.57 35.74 3.42
CA SER A 3 34.06 37.13 3.40
C SER A 3 33.07 38.04 2.65
N GLU A 4 33.24 39.36 2.73
CA GLU A 4 32.34 40.37 2.14
C GLU A 4 32.03 40.11 0.65
N ALA A 5 33.04 39.79 -0.17
CA ALA A 5 32.83 39.43 -1.57
C ALA A 5 31.91 38.20 -1.75
N HIS A 6 32.14 37.13 -0.99
CA HIS A 6 31.34 35.91 -1.05
C HIS A 6 29.94 36.07 -0.39
N GLN A 7 29.70 37.14 0.37
CA GLN A 7 28.36 37.45 0.88
C GLN A 7 27.43 37.90 -0.25
N ALA A 8 27.91 38.72 -1.19
CA ALA A 8 27.13 39.09 -2.37
C ALA A 8 26.74 37.86 -3.21
N GLU A 9 27.71 36.97 -3.47
CA GLU A 9 27.47 35.70 -4.18
C GLU A 9 26.47 34.80 -3.45
N PHE A 10 26.56 34.71 -2.12
CA PHE A 10 25.62 33.96 -1.29
C PHE A 10 24.19 34.49 -1.38
N TRP A 11 23.99 35.80 -1.29
CA TRP A 11 22.65 36.41 -1.37
C TRP A 11 22.06 36.27 -2.78
N VAL A 12 22.85 36.41 -3.84
CA VAL A 12 22.44 36.11 -5.23
C VAL A 12 22.05 34.63 -5.38
N SER A 13 22.83 33.72 -4.80
CA SER A 13 22.53 32.28 -4.78
C SER A 13 21.21 31.98 -4.05
N CYS A 14 20.95 32.65 -2.92
CA CYS A 14 19.69 32.51 -2.16
C CYS A 14 18.48 33.10 -2.88
N ALA A 15 18.66 34.18 -3.65
CA ALA A 15 17.60 34.77 -4.47
C ALA A 15 17.19 33.90 -5.67
N ALA A 16 18.09 33.03 -6.15
CA ALA A 16 17.83 32.03 -7.19
C ALA A 16 17.46 30.64 -6.63
N ALA A 17 17.40 30.46 -5.31
CA ALA A 17 17.14 29.19 -4.65
C ALA A 17 15.64 28.91 -4.47
N ASP A 18 15.27 27.63 -4.51
CA ASP A 18 13.96 27.16 -4.05
C ASP A 18 13.76 27.48 -2.56
N ALA A 19 12.54 27.83 -2.15
CA ALA A 19 12.18 28.13 -0.78
C ALA A 19 12.49 26.98 0.18
N ALA A 20 12.41 25.71 -0.28
CA ALA A 20 12.77 24.54 0.53
C ALA A 20 14.30 24.39 0.76
N LEU A 21 15.14 25.11 0.01
CA LEU A 21 16.58 25.24 0.28
C LEU A 21 16.82 26.39 1.26
N SER A 22 16.27 27.58 1.00
CA SER A 22 16.44 28.76 1.85
C SER A 22 15.91 28.54 3.28
N ALA A 23 14.78 27.82 3.44
CA ALA A 23 14.23 27.43 4.74
C ALA A 23 15.06 26.38 5.52
N ARG A 24 16.13 25.83 4.92
CA ARG A 24 17.09 24.92 5.59
C ARG A 24 18.40 25.59 5.99
N LEU A 25 18.63 26.83 5.57
CA LEU A 25 19.84 27.58 5.86
C LEU A 25 19.58 28.53 7.02
N GLU A 26 20.53 28.61 7.94
CA GLU A 26 20.57 29.62 8.98
C GLU A 26 21.87 30.42 8.86
N ALA A 27 21.82 31.73 9.04
CA ALA A 27 22.98 32.60 8.96
C ALA A 27 23.10 33.54 10.16
N ALA A 28 24.34 33.84 10.54
CA ALA A 28 24.71 34.81 11.57
C ALA A 28 25.77 35.76 11.02
N LEU A 29 25.54 37.07 11.13
CA LEU A 29 26.56 38.08 10.83
C LEU A 29 27.51 38.23 12.03
N VAL A 30 28.81 38.23 11.79
CA VAL A 30 29.84 38.34 12.84
C VAL A 30 30.89 39.36 12.45
N SER A 31 31.10 40.35 13.30
CA SER A 31 32.23 41.30 13.18
C SER A 31 33.49 40.70 13.82
N SER A 32 34.58 40.66 13.08
CA SER A 32 35.87 40.11 13.50
C SER A 32 36.99 41.13 13.25
N GLY A 33 37.19 42.04 14.20
CA GLY A 33 38.03 43.22 13.99
C GLY A 33 37.31 44.24 13.11
N SER A 34 37.93 44.62 12.00
CA SER A 34 37.33 45.43 10.93
C SER A 34 36.28 44.68 10.11
N ASP A 35 36.38 43.35 10.03
CA ASP A 35 35.74 42.57 8.98
C ASP A 35 34.35 42.10 9.41
N ASN A 36 33.31 42.43 8.64
CA ASN A 36 31.99 41.79 8.77
C ASN A 36 31.94 40.52 7.91
N ARG A 37 31.66 39.38 8.54
CA ARG A 37 31.66 38.05 7.90
C ARG A 37 30.34 37.34 8.16
N LEU A 38 29.89 36.53 7.20
CA LEU A 38 28.66 35.75 7.33
C LEU A 38 28.98 34.28 7.59
N VAL A 39 28.49 33.77 8.72
CA VAL A 39 28.58 32.36 9.11
C VAL A 39 27.25 31.71 8.75
N VAL A 40 27.28 30.73 7.85
CA VAL A 40 26.09 30.00 7.37
C VAL A 40 26.18 28.54 7.83
N ARG A 41 25.08 28.01 8.37
CA ARG A 41 24.92 26.61 8.77
C ARG A 41 23.62 26.04 8.19
N ILE A 42 23.47 24.71 8.28
CA ILE A 42 22.28 24.00 7.83
C ILE A 42 21.50 23.49 9.04
N ALA A 43 20.19 23.71 9.04
CA ALA A 43 19.30 23.24 10.08
C ALA A 43 19.06 21.71 9.99
N GLY A 44 19.26 21.02 11.11
CA GLY A 44 18.92 19.60 11.28
C GLY A 44 19.88 18.59 10.65
N LYS A 45 19.55 17.30 10.81
CA LYS A 45 20.43 16.15 10.47
C LYS A 45 20.41 15.72 8.99
N ARG A 46 19.95 16.59 8.07
CA ARG A 46 19.87 16.26 6.62
C ARG A 46 21.22 16.52 5.94
N PRO A 47 21.56 15.79 4.85
CA PRO A 47 22.85 15.96 4.17
C PRO A 47 23.07 17.40 3.67
N THR A 48 24.36 17.75 3.63
CA THR A 48 24.86 19.10 3.33
C THR A 48 24.35 19.61 1.99
N ALA A 49 23.74 20.79 1.99
CA ALA A 49 23.48 21.52 0.76
C ALA A 49 24.81 22.09 0.22
N THR A 50 25.15 21.75 -1.01
CA THR A 50 26.32 22.31 -1.71
C THR A 50 25.98 23.70 -2.23
N LEU A 51 26.68 24.72 -1.74
CA LEU A 51 26.70 26.04 -2.36
C LEU A 51 27.44 25.95 -3.71
N SER A 52 27.02 26.74 -4.69
CA SER A 52 27.51 26.67 -6.08
C SER A 52 28.84 27.39 -6.33
N PHE A 53 29.52 27.85 -5.27
CA PHE A 53 30.72 28.68 -5.33
C PHE A 53 31.72 28.27 -4.22
N PRO A 54 33.04 28.43 -4.44
CA PRO A 54 34.08 27.82 -3.59
C PRO A 54 34.25 28.56 -2.26
N VAL A 55 33.77 27.94 -1.17
CA VAL A 55 33.83 28.54 0.18
C VAL A 55 34.51 27.62 1.19
N ALA A 56 35.13 28.21 2.21
CA ALA A 56 35.75 27.46 3.30
C ALA A 56 34.69 26.64 4.07
N GLY A 57 34.77 25.32 3.91
CA GLY A 57 33.96 24.31 4.60
C GLY A 57 34.53 23.99 5.98
N TYR A 58 33.63 23.73 6.93
CA TYR A 58 33.97 23.41 8.32
C TYR A 58 33.21 22.17 8.78
N CYS A 59 33.89 21.28 9.52
CA CYS A 59 33.30 20.11 10.16
C CYS A 59 33.32 20.26 11.69
N PRO A 60 32.33 19.71 12.42
CA PRO A 60 32.34 19.72 13.88
C PRO A 60 33.42 18.77 14.42
N ASP A 61 34.17 19.21 15.44
CA ASP A 61 35.12 18.34 16.13
C ASP A 61 34.34 17.35 17.02
N PRO A 62 34.52 16.01 16.86
CA PRO A 62 33.74 15.02 17.59
C PRO A 62 34.03 15.00 19.11
N ARG A 63 35.04 15.74 19.58
CA ARG A 63 35.45 15.79 21.00
C ARG A 63 34.79 16.94 21.77
N VAL A 64 34.45 18.05 21.11
CA VAL A 64 33.97 19.29 21.76
C VAL A 64 32.72 19.81 21.03
N PRO A 65 31.51 19.64 21.61
CA PRO A 65 30.29 20.19 21.03
C PRO A 65 30.39 21.70 20.81
N GLY A 66 29.98 22.17 19.62
CA GLY A 66 30.06 23.58 19.23
C GLY A 66 31.40 24.03 18.63
N LEU A 67 32.45 23.19 18.65
CA LEU A 67 33.72 23.48 17.99
C LEU A 67 33.74 22.98 16.54
N PHE A 68 34.21 23.81 15.62
CA PHE A 68 34.30 23.54 14.19
C PHE A 68 35.72 23.80 13.65
N VAL A 69 36.17 22.93 12.75
CA VAL A 69 37.52 22.92 12.17
C VAL A 69 37.42 22.95 10.64
N PRO A 70 38.31 23.64 9.90
CA PRO A 70 38.34 23.58 8.44
C PRO A 70 38.44 22.12 7.94
N THR A 71 37.69 21.77 6.89
CA THR A 71 37.53 20.38 6.44
C THR A 71 38.82 19.71 5.94
N ASP A 72 39.87 20.48 5.67
CA ASP A 72 41.20 20.01 5.26
C ASP A 72 42.22 19.97 6.42
N ARG A 73 41.82 20.23 7.67
CA ARG A 73 42.72 20.41 8.83
C ARG A 73 42.37 19.53 10.03
N VAL A 74 43.35 19.35 10.91
CA VAL A 74 43.22 18.64 12.19
C VAL A 74 43.99 19.40 13.27
N ILE A 75 43.37 19.66 14.42
CA ILE A 75 43.99 20.38 15.53
C ILE A 75 45.18 19.60 16.09
N ARG A 76 46.33 20.26 16.23
CA ARG A 76 47.54 19.76 16.91
C ARG A 76 48.10 20.83 17.85
N PRO A 77 48.71 20.46 19.00
CA PRO A 77 48.81 19.11 19.57
C PRO A 77 47.44 18.54 20.01
N ILE A 78 47.39 17.26 20.34
CA ILE A 78 46.16 16.61 20.85
C ILE A 78 46.02 16.92 22.35
N LEU A 79 45.33 18.01 22.66
CA LEU A 79 44.98 18.39 24.04
C LEU A 79 43.83 17.51 24.58
N ARG A 80 43.68 17.43 25.91
CA ARG A 80 42.50 16.79 26.52
C ARG A 80 41.26 17.65 26.30
N VAL A 81 40.08 17.04 26.25
CA VAL A 81 38.81 17.71 25.93
C VAL A 81 38.56 18.98 26.77
N ARG A 82 38.83 18.94 28.09
CA ARG A 82 38.68 20.10 28.99
C ARG A 82 39.72 21.20 28.78
N GLU A 83 40.93 20.85 28.35
CA GLU A 83 41.99 21.82 28.01
C GLU A 83 41.65 22.48 26.67
N LEU A 84 41.33 21.67 25.65
CA LEU A 84 40.92 22.14 24.32
C LEU A 84 39.72 23.10 24.38
N ALA A 85 38.70 22.75 25.17
CA ALA A 85 37.53 23.61 25.39
C ALA A 85 37.85 24.92 26.13
N ARG A 86 38.87 24.91 27.01
CA ARG A 86 39.31 26.09 27.76
C ARG A 86 40.14 27.03 26.89
N GLU A 87 41.18 26.52 26.21
CA GLU A 87 42.06 27.33 25.36
C GLU A 87 41.32 27.94 24.16
N LEU A 88 40.32 27.24 23.63
CA LEU A 88 39.49 27.72 22.51
C LEU A 88 38.20 28.43 22.96
N GLY A 89 38.02 28.65 24.28
CA GLY A 89 36.92 29.44 24.84
C GLY A 89 35.50 28.89 24.63
N THR A 90 35.34 27.62 24.26
CA THR A 90 34.06 27.02 23.85
C THR A 90 33.08 26.94 25.02
N LYS A 91 31.84 27.42 24.82
CA LYS A 91 30.76 27.44 25.82
C LYS A 91 29.48 26.81 25.26
N ALA A 92 28.63 26.29 26.14
CA ALA A 92 27.29 25.84 25.74
C ALA A 92 26.50 27.02 25.13
N GLY A 93 25.78 26.78 24.02
CA GLY A 93 25.08 27.82 23.27
C GLY A 93 25.99 28.78 22.48
N THR A 94 27.27 28.41 22.25
CA THR A 94 28.17 29.14 21.34
C THR A 94 28.72 28.22 20.27
N VAL A 95 28.83 28.74 19.05
CA VAL A 95 29.51 28.10 17.92
C VAL A 95 30.88 28.74 17.79
N VAL A 96 31.94 27.92 17.84
CA VAL A 96 33.34 28.34 17.72
C VAL A 96 33.95 27.69 16.49
N TRP A 97 34.64 28.45 15.64
CA TRP A 97 35.41 27.92 14.52
C TRP A 97 36.86 28.43 14.56
N LEU A 98 37.76 27.66 13.96
CA LEU A 98 39.20 27.96 13.95
C LEU A 98 39.64 28.41 12.57
N GLU A 99 40.27 29.59 12.50
CA GLU A 99 40.95 30.08 11.30
C GLU A 99 42.47 29.98 11.45
N ASN A 100 43.20 29.85 10.34
CA ASN A 100 44.66 29.85 10.37
C ASN A 100 45.18 31.31 10.44
N SER A 101 46.07 31.59 11.38
CA SER A 101 46.90 32.80 11.37
C SER A 101 48.04 32.65 10.35
N SER A 102 48.67 33.78 9.97
CA SER A 102 49.92 33.80 9.20
C SER A 102 51.04 32.99 9.88
N ASP A 103 51.06 33.00 11.22
CA ASP A 103 52.19 32.56 12.02
C ASP A 103 52.08 31.07 12.41
N PHE A 104 51.38 30.27 11.60
CA PHE A 104 50.98 28.88 11.85
C PHE A 104 50.11 28.65 13.11
N GLY A 105 49.77 29.69 13.87
CA GLY A 105 48.79 29.65 14.95
C GLY A 105 47.35 29.51 14.45
N VAL A 106 46.43 29.21 15.37
CA VAL A 106 44.98 29.23 15.10
C VAL A 106 44.31 30.37 15.84
N VAL A 107 43.38 31.06 15.18
CA VAL A 107 42.53 32.09 15.78
C VAL A 107 41.14 31.48 16.03
N PRO A 108 40.69 31.36 17.30
CA PRO A 108 39.33 30.96 17.60
C PRO A 108 38.38 32.15 17.45
N HIS A 109 37.39 32.01 16.57
CA HIS A 109 36.29 32.96 16.43
C HIS A 109 35.02 32.32 17.00
N SER A 110 34.15 33.11 17.62
CA SER A 110 32.95 32.60 18.30
C SER A 110 31.71 33.45 18.02
N VAL A 111 30.56 32.80 17.89
CA VAL A 111 29.24 33.45 17.81
C VAL A 111 28.25 32.76 18.74
N SER A 112 27.25 33.50 19.23
CA SER A 112 26.13 32.90 19.96
C SER A 112 25.30 32.02 19.02
N GLU A 113 24.84 30.86 19.50
CA GLU A 113 23.92 30.01 18.73
C GLU A 113 22.59 30.74 18.45
N PHE A 114 22.17 31.64 19.36
CA PHE A 114 20.99 32.50 19.20
C PHE A 114 21.17 33.65 18.19
N SER A 115 22.37 33.83 17.62
CA SER A 115 22.60 34.81 16.53
C SER A 115 22.31 34.23 15.15
N PHE A 116 22.14 32.91 15.02
CA PHE A 116 21.71 32.29 13.78
C PHE A 116 20.21 32.48 13.58
N ARG A 117 19.83 33.09 12.45
CA ARG A 117 18.44 33.20 11.99
C ARG A 117 18.23 32.39 10.71
N PRO A 118 17.04 31.83 10.47
CA PRO A 118 16.66 31.29 9.17
C PRO A 118 16.94 32.31 8.05
N VAL A 119 17.53 31.88 6.94
CA VAL A 119 17.82 32.76 5.80
C VAL A 119 16.54 33.41 5.26
N THR A 120 15.38 32.77 5.41
CA THR A 120 14.06 33.34 5.09
C THR A 120 13.63 34.52 5.97
N GLU A 121 14.23 34.74 7.15
CA GLU A 121 14.06 35.98 7.94
C GLU A 121 14.99 37.12 7.48
N LEU A 122 16.03 36.78 6.71
CA LEU A 122 17.08 37.71 6.27
C LEU A 122 16.92 38.16 4.81
N LEU A 123 15.96 37.56 4.08
CA LEU A 123 15.61 37.91 2.70
C LEU A 123 14.36 38.80 2.68
N GLU A 124 14.50 40.01 2.13
CA GLU A 124 13.36 40.86 1.79
C GLU A 124 12.78 40.43 0.43
N TYR A 125 11.59 39.83 0.43
CA TYR A 125 10.89 39.44 -0.78
C TYR A 125 10.20 40.66 -1.41
N GLN A 126 10.89 41.34 -2.31
CA GLN A 126 10.28 42.35 -3.16
C GLN A 126 9.34 41.68 -4.18
N THR A 127 8.04 41.93 -4.04
CA THR A 127 7.05 41.56 -5.07
C THR A 127 7.45 42.21 -6.39
N PRO A 128 7.69 41.44 -7.48
CA PRO A 128 8.08 42.02 -8.76
C PRO A 128 6.97 42.95 -9.26
N SER A 129 7.36 44.09 -9.83
CA SER A 129 6.45 45.09 -10.40
C SER A 129 5.35 44.42 -11.22
N ALA A 130 4.08 44.64 -10.84
CA ALA A 130 2.91 43.94 -11.37
C ALA A 130 2.80 44.11 -12.90
N THR A 131 3.43 43.19 -13.61
CA THR A 131 3.56 43.24 -15.06
C THR A 131 2.22 42.81 -15.64
N GLN A 132 1.52 43.72 -16.33
CA GLN A 132 0.28 43.35 -17.01
C GLN A 132 0.57 42.25 -18.02
N LEU A 133 0.06 41.05 -17.73
CA LEU A 133 0.10 39.90 -18.62
C LEU A 133 -0.87 40.16 -19.77
N HIS A 134 -0.43 40.95 -20.74
CA HIS A 134 -1.14 41.11 -22.00
C HIS A 134 -1.25 39.74 -22.67
N THR A 135 -2.47 39.21 -22.72
CA THR A 135 -2.81 38.01 -23.49
C THR A 135 -2.74 38.36 -24.98
N LEU A 136 -1.52 38.45 -25.50
CA LEU A 136 -1.28 38.38 -26.94
C LEU A 136 -1.92 37.08 -27.45
N PRO A 137 -2.83 37.13 -28.43
CA PRO A 137 -3.31 35.90 -29.06
C PRO A 137 -2.10 35.20 -29.67
N ARG A 138 -1.98 33.89 -29.43
CA ARG A 138 -0.86 33.09 -29.96
C ARG A 138 -0.96 33.01 -31.49
N THR A 139 -0.26 33.91 -32.18
CA THR A 139 0.49 33.54 -33.37
C THR A 139 1.60 32.57 -32.95
N ASP A 140 1.93 31.60 -33.81
CA ASP A 140 2.78 30.48 -33.43
C ASP A 140 4.18 30.91 -32.98
N ILE A 141 4.45 30.75 -31.68
CA ILE A 141 5.77 31.03 -31.06
C ILE A 141 6.85 30.05 -31.58
N PHE A 142 6.41 28.90 -32.09
CA PHE A 142 7.22 28.01 -32.91
C PHE A 142 6.56 27.84 -34.29
N PRO A 143 6.93 28.65 -35.30
CA PRO A 143 6.73 28.27 -36.68
C PRO A 143 7.70 27.12 -36.98
N LEU A 144 7.33 25.91 -36.56
CA LEU A 144 8.03 24.69 -36.94
C LEU A 144 7.94 24.62 -38.47
N GLU A 145 9.09 24.73 -39.14
CA GLU A 145 9.17 24.41 -40.57
C GLU A 145 8.58 23.02 -40.76
N ARG A 146 7.57 22.94 -41.63
CA ARG A 146 6.67 21.80 -41.74
C ARG A 146 7.51 20.55 -42.00
N PHE A 147 7.66 19.69 -40.99
CA PHE A 147 8.72 18.69 -40.97
C PHE A 147 8.44 17.58 -42.00
N VAL A 148 8.90 17.80 -43.24
CA VAL A 148 8.79 16.83 -44.33
C VAL A 148 9.72 15.66 -44.01
N VAL A 149 9.14 14.59 -43.50
CA VAL A 149 9.85 13.32 -43.28
C VAL A 149 10.30 12.81 -44.65
N ALA A 150 11.58 12.98 -44.95
CA ALA A 150 12.17 12.69 -46.25
C ALA A 150 12.39 11.17 -46.52
N ASN A 151 11.37 10.34 -46.26
CA ASN A 151 11.40 8.89 -46.46
C ASN A 151 10.20 8.33 -47.25
N ASP A 152 9.11 9.07 -47.44
CA ASP A 152 7.91 8.58 -48.18
C ASP A 152 8.02 8.71 -49.72
N LEU A 153 9.23 8.94 -50.26
CA LEU A 153 9.49 9.04 -51.72
C LEU A 153 10.61 8.13 -52.24
N LEU A 154 11.02 7.11 -51.48
CA LEU A 154 11.74 5.97 -52.05
C LEU A 154 10.75 4.92 -52.58
N VAL A 155 10.33 5.09 -53.83
CA VAL A 155 9.68 4.03 -54.59
C VAL A 155 10.71 2.93 -54.86
N VAL A 156 10.78 1.95 -53.96
CA VAL A 156 11.49 0.70 -54.20
C VAL A 156 10.76 -0.03 -55.34
N PRO A 157 11.41 -0.37 -56.46
CA PRO A 157 10.76 -1.09 -57.54
C PRO A 157 10.21 -2.43 -57.05
N GLU A 158 8.95 -2.70 -57.36
CA GLU A 158 8.25 -3.92 -56.97
C GLU A 158 8.91 -5.13 -57.64
N ALA A 159 9.69 -5.90 -56.88
CA ALA A 159 10.42 -7.05 -57.38
C ALA A 159 9.43 -8.16 -57.77
N GLN A 160 9.36 -8.45 -59.07
CA GLN A 160 8.42 -9.42 -59.62
C GLN A 160 8.61 -10.82 -58.99
N PRO A 161 7.51 -11.53 -58.63
CA PRO A 161 7.59 -12.84 -58.01
C PRO A 161 8.21 -13.86 -58.97
N THR A 162 9.45 -14.25 -58.70
CA THR A 162 10.15 -15.26 -59.51
C THR A 162 9.63 -16.65 -59.16
N THR A 163 9.11 -17.37 -60.15
CA THR A 163 8.52 -18.71 -59.98
C THR A 163 9.54 -19.69 -59.39
N PRO A 164 9.20 -20.47 -58.34
CA PRO A 164 10.09 -21.49 -57.82
C PRO A 164 10.27 -22.62 -58.84
N ALA A 165 11.53 -22.90 -59.22
CA ALA A 165 11.87 -24.05 -60.04
C ALA A 165 11.78 -25.37 -59.26
N ALA A 166 11.67 -26.48 -59.98
CA ALA A 166 11.60 -27.82 -59.40
C ALA A 166 12.95 -28.25 -58.74
N PRO A 167 12.94 -29.18 -57.77
CA PRO A 167 14.15 -29.66 -57.13
C PRO A 167 14.95 -30.60 -58.05
N GLU A 168 16.23 -30.29 -58.28
CA GLU A 168 17.20 -31.20 -58.91
C GLU A 168 17.83 -32.16 -57.89
N GLU A 169 18.37 -33.27 -58.39
CA GLU A 169 18.72 -34.46 -57.61
C GLU A 169 20.12 -34.38 -56.97
N ALA A 170 20.21 -34.70 -55.68
CA ALA A 170 21.49 -34.79 -54.97
C ALA A 170 22.17 -36.15 -55.23
N THR A 171 23.10 -36.19 -56.17
CA THR A 171 23.98 -37.35 -56.42
C THR A 171 25.10 -37.45 -55.38
N ALA A 172 25.57 -38.67 -55.09
CA ALA A 172 26.51 -38.95 -54.00
C ALA A 172 27.79 -39.67 -54.46
N VAL A 173 28.94 -39.10 -54.07
CA VAL A 173 30.32 -39.65 -54.12
C VAL A 173 31.05 -38.97 -52.93
N GLN A 174 31.59 -39.60 -51.87
CA GLN A 174 32.51 -40.74 -51.68
C GLN A 174 33.99 -40.49 -52.01
N ASP A 175 34.77 -40.18 -50.95
CA ASP A 175 36.17 -40.53 -50.63
C ASP A 175 36.87 -39.36 -49.89
N ALA A 176 37.56 -39.51 -48.74
CA ALA A 176 38.63 -40.42 -48.30
C ALA A 176 40.03 -39.96 -48.79
N ALA A 177 41.10 -39.84 -47.98
CA ALA A 177 41.31 -40.05 -46.53
C ALA A 177 42.59 -39.29 -46.02
N LEU A 178 43.15 -39.71 -44.87
CA LEU A 178 44.41 -39.29 -44.20
C LEU A 178 44.28 -38.07 -43.25
N LEU A 179 44.39 -38.17 -41.91
CA LEU A 179 45.52 -38.52 -40.99
C LEU A 179 46.51 -37.34 -40.77
N THR A 180 46.97 -36.95 -39.57
CA THR A 180 46.71 -37.27 -38.13
C THR A 180 46.40 -35.95 -37.35
N GLU A 181 46.43 -35.69 -36.02
CA GLU A 181 46.87 -36.27 -34.71
C GLU A 181 45.79 -35.92 -33.64
N GLU A 182 45.32 -36.80 -32.74
CA GLU A 182 45.89 -37.43 -31.51
C GLU A 182 45.78 -36.65 -30.18
N SER A 183 45.29 -37.35 -29.14
CA SER A 183 45.36 -37.08 -27.69
C SER A 183 44.45 -35.98 -27.05
N GLY A 184 43.84 -36.29 -25.88
CA GLY A 184 43.21 -35.29 -25.00
C GLY A 184 42.11 -35.79 -24.04
N TRP A 185 41.28 -36.75 -24.44
CA TRP A 185 40.12 -37.22 -23.66
C TRP A 185 40.44 -38.47 -22.83
N LEU A 186 40.61 -38.35 -21.50
CA LEU A 186 40.28 -39.39 -20.48
C LEU A 186 40.57 -39.08 -18.99
N ARG A 187 41.06 -37.89 -18.59
CA ARG A 187 41.33 -37.57 -17.16
C ARG A 187 40.50 -36.42 -16.58
N ARG A 188 39.33 -36.74 -16.00
CA ARG A 188 38.68 -35.98 -14.88
C ARG A 188 37.47 -36.65 -14.20
N SER A 189 37.09 -37.87 -14.59
CA SER A 189 35.84 -38.53 -14.15
C SER A 189 35.93 -39.44 -12.91
N PHE A 190 37.09 -39.55 -12.25
CA PHE A 190 37.38 -40.63 -11.29
C PHE A 190 37.84 -40.17 -9.89
N GLN A 191 37.31 -39.06 -9.39
CA GLN A 191 37.72 -38.49 -8.08
C GLN A 191 36.55 -38.04 -7.18
N LYS A 192 35.39 -38.70 -7.29
CA LYS A 192 34.23 -38.57 -6.36
C LYS A 192 33.64 -39.92 -5.90
N LEU A 193 34.35 -41.01 -6.17
CA LEU A 193 34.13 -42.34 -5.59
C LEU A 193 35.43 -42.76 -4.90
N VAL A 194 35.33 -43.52 -3.80
CA VAL A 194 36.41 -43.86 -2.85
C VAL A 194 36.87 -42.69 -1.95
N SER A 195 36.00 -42.33 -0.98
CA SER A 195 36.39 -41.67 0.28
C SER A 195 35.49 -42.08 1.47
N LYS A 196 34.84 -43.25 1.38
CA LYS A 196 34.23 -43.97 2.52
C LYS A 196 35.09 -45.19 2.83
N LEU A 197 35.07 -45.64 4.10
CA LEU A 197 35.96 -46.68 4.69
C LEU A 197 37.38 -46.08 4.87
N VAL A 198 38.16 -46.24 5.96
CA VAL A 198 38.26 -47.15 7.13
C VAL A 198 39.02 -46.36 8.26
N PRO A 199 39.11 -46.74 9.58
CA PRO A 199 38.23 -47.36 10.58
C PRO A 199 37.96 -46.41 11.81
N PRO A 200 37.30 -46.86 12.91
CA PRO A 200 37.23 -46.12 14.19
C PRO A 200 38.24 -46.59 15.27
N ARG A 201 38.79 -45.63 16.05
CA ARG A 201 39.46 -45.72 17.37
C ARG A 201 39.82 -44.27 17.77
N GLY A 202 39.82 -43.84 19.03
CA GLY A 202 39.39 -44.45 20.29
C GLY A 202 39.21 -43.35 21.36
N THR A 203 38.65 -43.68 22.53
CA THR A 203 38.45 -42.75 23.65
C THR A 203 39.73 -42.52 24.45
N GLU A 204 40.04 -41.27 24.78
CA GLU A 204 40.84 -40.90 25.96
C GLU A 204 40.49 -39.45 26.36
N ASP A 205 40.46 -39.18 27.68
CA ASP A 205 39.90 -37.96 28.25
C ASP A 205 40.89 -36.80 28.34
N PHE A 206 40.46 -35.61 27.95
CA PHE A 206 41.03 -34.36 28.46
C PHE A 206 39.91 -33.33 28.70
N GLN A 207 39.55 -33.15 29.98
CA GLN A 207 38.52 -32.23 30.43
C GLN A 207 39.17 -30.96 31.03
N GLU A 208 39.51 -29.99 30.18
CA GLU A 208 39.84 -28.64 30.65
C GLU A 208 38.55 -27.83 30.86
N ASN A 209 38.26 -27.48 32.12
CA ASN A 209 37.11 -26.64 32.45
C ASN A 209 37.44 -25.16 32.13
N PRO A 210 36.56 -24.42 31.43
CA PRO A 210 36.67 -22.96 31.37
C PRO A 210 36.40 -22.35 32.76
N PRO A 211 36.93 -21.15 33.06
CA PRO A 211 36.76 -20.51 34.36
C PRO A 211 35.29 -20.16 34.64
N GLU A 212 34.92 -20.27 35.91
CA GLU A 212 33.56 -20.11 36.42
C GLU A 212 33.11 -18.63 36.40
N GLU A 213 32.41 -18.23 35.33
CA GLU A 213 31.80 -16.91 35.23
C GLU A 213 30.59 -16.81 36.19
N GLN A 214 30.73 -15.98 37.24
CA GLN A 214 29.75 -15.90 38.32
C GLN A 214 28.40 -15.35 37.84
N ALA A 215 27.42 -16.24 37.69
CA ALA A 215 26.06 -15.87 37.35
C ALA A 215 25.45 -14.92 38.41
N PRO A 216 24.89 -13.76 38.02
CA PRO A 216 24.24 -12.86 38.96
C PRO A 216 23.02 -13.53 39.60
N ALA A 217 22.84 -13.32 40.90
CA ALA A 217 21.82 -14.00 41.69
C ALA A 217 20.38 -13.83 41.13
N PRO A 218 19.53 -14.87 41.20
CA PRO A 218 18.19 -14.84 40.61
C PRO A 218 17.30 -13.81 41.30
N GLN A 219 17.09 -12.66 40.64
CA GLN A 219 16.15 -11.64 41.10
C GLN A 219 14.72 -12.21 41.12
N LEU A 220 13.99 -11.94 42.21
CA LEU A 220 12.69 -12.56 42.51
C LEU A 220 11.58 -12.11 41.54
N VAL A 221 11.40 -12.85 40.44
CA VAL A 221 10.32 -12.63 39.45
C VAL A 221 8.91 -12.81 40.06
N GLY A 222 8.80 -13.49 41.21
CA GLY A 222 7.53 -13.88 41.85
C GLY A 222 6.58 -12.74 42.22
N GLU A 223 7.09 -11.62 42.76
CA GLU A 223 6.21 -10.52 43.24
C GLU A 223 5.28 -9.97 42.16
N ARG A 224 5.75 -9.93 40.91
CA ARG A 224 5.01 -9.32 39.80
C ARG A 224 3.84 -10.18 39.30
N VAL A 225 3.83 -11.47 39.64
CA VAL A 225 2.72 -12.40 39.35
C VAL A 225 1.68 -12.33 40.47
N VAL A 226 2.13 -12.41 41.74
CA VAL A 226 1.25 -12.33 42.93
C VAL A 226 0.40 -11.06 42.90
N ARG A 227 1.01 -9.91 42.59
CA ARG A 227 0.33 -8.60 42.57
C ARG A 227 -0.72 -8.42 41.46
N LYS A 228 -0.86 -9.39 40.54
CA LYS A 228 -1.93 -9.41 39.51
C LYS A 228 -3.10 -10.34 39.83
N LEU A 229 -2.95 -11.26 40.78
CA LEU A 229 -4.03 -12.13 41.27
C LEU A 229 -4.62 -11.63 42.60
N ALA A 230 -3.92 -10.73 43.31
CA ALA A 230 -4.30 -10.21 44.62
C ALA A 230 -5.32 -9.04 44.60
N SER A 231 -6.26 -9.02 43.66
CA SER A 231 -7.48 -8.20 43.81
C SER A 231 -8.59 -9.10 44.41
N PRO A 232 -9.15 -8.78 45.60
CA PRO A 232 -10.21 -9.59 46.19
C PRO A 232 -11.39 -9.81 45.26
N ASP A 233 -11.83 -8.77 44.54
CA ASP A 233 -12.91 -8.85 43.53
C ASP A 233 -12.61 -9.86 42.41
N ALA A 234 -11.36 -9.99 41.98
CA ALA A 234 -10.99 -10.90 40.89
C ALA A 234 -11.05 -12.37 41.34
N LEU A 235 -10.79 -12.64 42.62
CA LEU A 235 -10.87 -13.97 43.22
C LEU A 235 -12.30 -14.33 43.65
N LEU A 236 -13.08 -13.36 44.12
CA LEU A 236 -14.47 -13.56 44.56
C LEU A 236 -15.47 -13.60 43.40
N HIS A 237 -15.26 -12.78 42.36
CA HIS A 237 -16.23 -12.59 41.26
C HIS A 237 -15.69 -12.94 39.87
N GLY A 238 -14.53 -13.58 39.75
CA GLY A 238 -13.92 -13.90 38.45
C GLY A 238 -14.81 -14.73 37.51
N HIS A 239 -15.61 -15.66 38.06
CA HIS A 239 -16.62 -16.40 37.30
C HIS A 239 -17.81 -15.52 36.90
N ASP A 240 -18.33 -14.70 37.82
CA ASP A 240 -19.44 -13.77 37.56
C ASP A 240 -19.09 -12.76 36.46
N TRP A 241 -17.89 -12.19 36.51
CA TRP A 241 -17.40 -11.28 35.47
C TRP A 241 -17.27 -11.97 34.11
N THR A 242 -16.82 -13.23 34.07
CA THR A 242 -16.71 -14.00 32.81
C THR A 242 -18.08 -14.31 32.22
N ALA A 243 -19.04 -14.75 33.05
CA ALA A 243 -20.42 -14.99 32.62
C ALA A 243 -21.13 -13.69 32.19
N ARG A 244 -20.93 -12.59 32.93
CA ARG A 244 -21.45 -11.27 32.55
C ARG A 244 -20.85 -10.79 31.23
N ARG A 245 -19.55 -11.01 31.00
CA ARG A 245 -18.89 -10.67 29.74
C ARG A 245 -19.55 -11.41 28.57
N GLN A 246 -19.69 -12.73 28.67
CA GLN A 246 -20.35 -13.55 27.65
C GLN A 246 -21.82 -13.16 27.40
N ASN A 247 -22.55 -12.79 28.46
CA ASN A 247 -23.91 -12.28 28.34
C ASN A 247 -23.97 -10.95 27.58
N LEU A 248 -23.07 -10.01 27.89
CA LEU A 248 -23.01 -8.71 27.21
C LEU A 248 -22.49 -8.82 25.78
N GLU A 249 -21.45 -9.62 25.53
CA GLU A 249 -20.97 -9.97 24.18
C GLU A 249 -22.13 -10.48 23.30
N SER A 250 -22.85 -11.50 23.79
CA SER A 250 -23.98 -12.12 23.07
C SER A 250 -25.15 -11.16 22.84
N ARG A 251 -25.51 -10.36 23.86
CA ARG A 251 -26.61 -9.39 23.76
C ARG A 251 -26.27 -8.23 22.85
N LEU A 252 -25.06 -7.68 22.96
CA LEU A 252 -24.62 -6.56 22.13
C LEU A 252 -24.59 -6.96 20.65
N PHE A 253 -24.17 -8.19 20.33
CA PHE A 253 -24.26 -8.73 18.97
C PHE A 253 -25.71 -8.79 18.41
N ILE A 254 -26.69 -9.14 19.24
CA ILE A 254 -28.12 -9.27 18.85
C ILE A 254 -28.84 -7.91 18.82
N ASP A 255 -28.56 -7.05 19.79
CA ASP A 255 -29.32 -5.82 20.03
C ASP A 255 -28.78 -4.62 19.22
N LEU A 256 -27.48 -4.56 18.91
CA LEU A 256 -26.85 -3.35 18.35
C LEU A 256 -27.50 -2.83 17.06
N PRO A 257 -27.88 -3.65 16.06
CA PRO A 257 -28.58 -3.16 14.86
C PRO A 257 -29.95 -2.54 15.12
N ARG A 258 -30.54 -2.77 16.31
CA ARG A 258 -31.86 -2.26 16.73
C ARG A 258 -31.78 -1.06 17.66
N LEU A 259 -30.60 -0.79 18.23
CA LEU A 259 -30.38 0.29 19.18
C LEU A 259 -30.04 1.60 18.46
N GLY A 260 -30.66 2.70 18.90
CA GLY A 260 -30.22 4.05 18.55
C GLY A 260 -28.87 4.41 19.19
N PRO A 261 -28.19 5.48 18.75
CA PRO A 261 -26.81 5.78 19.14
C PRO A 261 -26.59 5.80 20.66
N THR A 262 -27.44 6.47 21.44
CA THR A 262 -27.35 6.49 22.92
C THR A 262 -27.37 5.09 23.53
N GLY A 263 -28.28 4.21 23.08
CA GLY A 263 -28.37 2.83 23.57
C GLY A 263 -27.19 1.96 23.15
N ARG A 264 -26.57 2.24 21.99
CA ARG A 264 -25.30 1.61 21.60
C ARG A 264 -24.15 2.10 22.48
N ALA A 265 -24.08 3.40 22.78
CA ALA A 265 -23.06 3.99 23.65
C ALA A 265 -23.11 3.43 25.09
N GLU A 266 -24.32 3.27 25.65
CA GLU A 266 -24.55 2.63 26.95
C GLU A 266 -24.10 1.17 26.97
N ARG A 267 -24.45 0.38 25.94
CA ARG A 267 -24.02 -1.02 25.84
C ARG A 267 -22.51 -1.17 25.65
N TRP A 268 -21.91 -0.29 24.86
CA TRP A 268 -20.46 -0.26 24.67
C TRP A 268 -19.72 0.09 25.96
N SER A 269 -20.17 1.09 26.71
CA SER A 269 -19.55 1.48 27.99
C SER A 269 -19.75 0.41 29.09
N GLU A 270 -20.89 -0.28 29.14
CA GLU A 270 -21.10 -1.42 30.04
C GLU A 270 -20.09 -2.54 29.78
N LEU A 271 -19.92 -2.94 28.51
CA LEU A 271 -18.98 -3.98 28.11
C LEU A 271 -17.51 -3.55 28.31
N ALA A 272 -17.19 -2.27 28.05
CA ALA A 272 -15.86 -1.69 28.30
C ALA A 272 -15.47 -1.73 29.78
N GLY A 273 -16.43 -1.53 30.68
CA GLY A 273 -16.27 -1.71 32.13
C GLY A 273 -15.90 -3.15 32.49
N VAL A 274 -16.58 -4.15 31.91
CA VAL A 274 -16.28 -5.57 32.16
C VAL A 274 -14.92 -5.99 31.60
N TYR A 275 -14.53 -5.52 30.41
CA TYR A 275 -13.17 -5.74 29.90
C TYR A 275 -12.10 -5.06 30.77
N SER A 276 -12.38 -3.87 31.29
CA SER A 276 -11.49 -3.17 32.22
C SER A 276 -11.30 -3.95 33.53
N ALA A 277 -12.39 -4.47 34.11
CA ALA A 277 -12.38 -5.26 35.34
C ALA A 277 -11.67 -6.63 35.16
N THR A 278 -11.86 -7.28 34.01
CA THR A 278 -11.20 -8.55 33.66
C THR A 278 -9.76 -8.37 33.15
N GLY A 279 -9.22 -7.15 33.15
CA GLY A 279 -7.84 -6.84 32.79
C GLY A 279 -7.52 -6.85 31.29
N ASN A 280 -8.53 -7.01 30.43
CA ASN A 280 -8.40 -6.95 28.97
C ASN A 280 -8.43 -5.50 28.48
N ALA A 281 -7.31 -4.79 28.70
CA ALA A 281 -7.18 -3.37 28.39
C ALA A 281 -7.36 -3.02 26.91
N THR A 282 -7.11 -3.96 25.98
CA THR A 282 -7.23 -3.71 24.54
C THR A 282 -8.69 -3.70 24.10
N ASP A 283 -9.49 -4.70 24.46
CA ASP A 283 -10.92 -4.69 24.13
C ASP A 283 -11.68 -3.63 24.95
N ALA A 284 -11.25 -3.35 26.18
CA ALA A 284 -11.74 -2.20 26.94
C ALA A 284 -11.54 -0.88 26.20
N ALA A 285 -10.37 -0.65 25.62
CA ALA A 285 -10.06 0.57 24.87
C ALA A 285 -10.97 0.73 23.65
N VAL A 286 -11.18 -0.35 22.88
CA VAL A 286 -12.08 -0.32 21.71
C VAL A 286 -13.53 -0.11 22.13
N CYS A 287 -14.02 -0.79 23.17
CA CYS A 287 -15.39 -0.58 23.64
C CYS A 287 -15.61 0.83 24.22
N TRP A 288 -14.64 1.42 24.93
CA TRP A 288 -14.72 2.83 25.36
C TRP A 288 -14.69 3.79 24.17
N MET A 289 -13.82 3.55 23.18
CA MET A 289 -13.80 4.31 21.93
C MET A 289 -15.14 4.24 21.19
N ASN A 290 -15.78 3.07 21.12
CA ASN A 290 -17.08 2.89 20.49
C ASN A 290 -18.21 3.57 21.29
N ALA A 291 -18.13 3.61 22.63
CA ALA A 291 -19.05 4.41 23.46
C ALA A 291 -18.91 5.93 23.21
N VAL A 292 -17.68 6.42 23.07
CA VAL A 292 -17.38 7.81 22.65
C VAL A 292 -17.75 8.06 21.18
N TRP A 293 -17.72 7.03 20.33
CA TRP A 293 -18.11 7.13 18.92
C TRP A 293 -19.62 7.33 18.73
N GLU A 294 -20.43 6.67 19.54
CA GLU A 294 -21.89 6.71 19.42
C GLU A 294 -22.54 7.92 20.10
N SER A 295 -21.80 8.64 20.95
CA SER A 295 -22.27 9.88 21.58
C SER A 295 -21.88 11.14 20.79
N THR A 296 -22.84 12.04 20.62
CA THR A 296 -22.61 13.42 20.16
C THR A 296 -21.97 14.30 21.23
N THR A 297 -22.24 14.03 22.50
CA THR A 297 -21.67 14.70 23.67
C THR A 297 -21.18 13.62 24.66
N PRO A 298 -19.99 13.04 24.44
CA PRO A 298 -19.45 11.98 25.30
C PRO A 298 -19.23 12.47 26.72
N SER A 299 -19.48 11.61 27.72
CA SER A 299 -19.17 11.91 29.12
C SER A 299 -17.66 12.10 29.31
N PRO A 300 -17.19 13.09 30.09
CA PRO A 300 -15.77 13.22 30.45
C PRO A 300 -15.19 11.91 31.01
N THR A 301 -15.95 11.22 31.87
CA THR A 301 -15.58 9.91 32.44
C THR A 301 -15.31 8.86 31.35
N TRP A 302 -16.04 8.86 30.23
CA TRP A 302 -15.83 7.90 29.14
C TRP A 302 -14.56 8.19 28.35
N LEU A 303 -14.23 9.47 28.16
CA LEU A 303 -12.97 9.92 27.54
C LEU A 303 -11.77 9.53 28.43
N GLU A 304 -11.87 9.80 29.74
CA GLU A 304 -10.87 9.40 30.74
C GLU A 304 -10.66 7.87 30.76
N GLN A 305 -11.73 7.08 30.77
CA GLN A 305 -11.62 5.61 30.75
C GLN A 305 -11.05 5.07 29.43
N TRP A 306 -11.35 5.70 28.28
CA TRP A 306 -10.72 5.36 27.00
C TRP A 306 -9.20 5.62 27.03
N LEU A 307 -8.77 6.81 27.44
CA LEU A 307 -7.35 7.16 27.57
C LEU A 307 -6.62 6.23 28.55
N LEU A 308 -7.26 5.90 29.68
CA LEU A 308 -6.72 4.97 30.68
C LEU A 308 -6.61 3.53 30.14
N ALA A 309 -7.60 3.07 29.36
CA ALA A 309 -7.56 1.76 28.73
C ALA A 309 -6.47 1.67 27.65
N GLU A 310 -6.32 2.67 26.78
CA GLU A 310 -5.20 2.71 25.82
C GLU A 310 -3.84 2.79 26.50
N SER A 311 -3.71 3.59 27.57
CA SER A 311 -2.46 3.66 28.36
C SER A 311 -2.07 2.30 28.93
N ARG A 312 -3.04 1.56 29.48
CA ARG A 312 -2.86 0.18 29.95
C ARG A 312 -2.51 -0.79 28.80
N SER A 313 -3.17 -0.65 27.65
CA SER A 313 -2.93 -1.43 26.42
C SER A 313 -1.50 -1.24 25.89
N ALA A 314 -1.01 0.01 25.85
CA ALA A 314 0.37 0.39 25.48
C ALA A 314 1.42 0.16 26.60
N LYS A 315 0.99 -0.40 27.75
CA LYS A 315 1.83 -0.67 28.94
C LYS A 315 2.57 0.57 29.43
N LEU A 316 1.90 1.72 29.40
CA LEU A 316 2.34 2.98 30.00
C LEU A 316 1.88 2.99 31.46
N THR A 317 2.83 3.19 32.38
CA THR A 317 2.59 3.12 33.83
C THR A 317 2.33 4.48 34.48
N ASP A 318 2.42 5.56 33.71
CA ASP A 318 2.37 6.95 34.17
C ASP A 318 1.60 7.76 33.13
N THR A 319 0.47 8.34 33.54
CA THR A 319 -0.37 9.26 32.77
C THR A 319 -0.06 10.73 33.06
N THR A 320 0.72 11.00 34.10
CA THR A 320 0.93 12.32 34.72
C THR A 320 2.19 13.03 34.23
N GLY A 321 3.24 12.29 33.83
CA GLY A 321 4.43 12.82 33.15
C GLY A 321 4.48 12.56 31.64
N GLY A 322 3.33 12.20 31.03
CA GLY A 322 3.30 11.40 29.80
C GLY A 322 3.69 12.09 28.49
N LEU A 323 3.16 13.30 28.21
CA LEU A 323 3.02 13.76 26.83
C LEU A 323 4.34 13.92 26.06
N GLU A 324 5.32 14.62 26.63
CA GLU A 324 6.64 14.81 26.02
C GLU A 324 7.38 13.47 25.79
N ARG A 325 7.16 12.51 26.69
CA ARG A 325 7.71 11.17 26.58
C ARG A 325 7.04 10.37 25.45
N TRP A 326 5.72 10.48 25.30
CA TRP A 326 4.98 9.84 24.21
C TRP A 326 5.41 10.40 22.85
N LEU A 327 5.55 11.73 22.74
CA LEU A 327 6.00 12.42 21.53
C LEU A 327 7.48 12.16 21.18
N SER A 328 8.31 11.76 22.15
CA SER A 328 9.73 11.41 21.94
C SER A 328 10.00 9.89 21.81
N GLU A 329 9.02 9.03 22.08
CA GLU A 329 9.06 7.57 21.83
C GLU A 329 8.18 7.13 20.61
N PRO A 330 8.17 7.78 19.42
CA PRO A 330 7.22 7.45 18.33
C PRO A 330 7.30 6.00 17.84
N GLY A 331 8.49 5.38 17.87
CA GLY A 331 8.66 3.98 17.48
C GLY A 331 7.97 2.95 18.38
N ARG A 332 7.30 3.37 19.46
CA ARG A 332 6.70 2.49 20.47
C ARG A 332 5.26 2.08 20.11
N PRO A 333 4.96 0.77 20.00
CA PRO A 333 3.63 0.28 19.66
C PRO A 333 2.53 0.80 20.59
N GLY A 334 1.40 1.21 20.00
CA GLY A 334 0.21 1.70 20.71
C GLY A 334 0.25 3.17 21.12
N VAL A 335 1.39 3.85 21.14
CA VAL A 335 1.48 5.26 21.59
C VAL A 335 0.66 6.20 20.70
N GLY A 336 0.57 5.93 19.39
CA GLY A 336 -0.34 6.64 18.47
C GLY A 336 -1.79 6.66 18.95
N ARG A 337 -2.29 5.55 19.53
CA ARG A 337 -3.66 5.46 20.05
C ARG A 337 -3.84 6.20 21.37
N VAL A 338 -2.82 6.16 22.23
CA VAL A 338 -2.79 6.92 23.49
C VAL A 338 -2.82 8.42 23.21
N VAL A 339 -2.03 8.89 22.24
CA VAL A 339 -2.04 10.28 21.76
C VAL A 339 -3.38 10.64 21.11
N ALA A 340 -4.00 9.74 20.33
CA ALA A 340 -5.34 9.97 19.77
C ALA A 340 -6.41 10.11 20.86
N ALA A 341 -6.45 9.19 21.83
CA ALA A 341 -7.35 9.24 22.97
C ALA A 341 -7.11 10.49 23.84
N TYR A 342 -5.84 10.91 24.03
CA TYR A 342 -5.48 12.13 24.76
C TYR A 342 -5.99 13.40 24.06
N THR A 343 -5.71 13.54 22.76
CA THR A 343 -6.19 14.68 21.96
C THR A 343 -7.72 14.73 21.89
N ALA A 344 -8.38 13.57 21.75
CA ALA A 344 -9.84 13.49 21.82
C ALA A 344 -10.39 13.83 23.21
N THR A 345 -9.71 13.39 24.29
CA THR A 345 -10.11 13.69 25.67
C THR A 345 -10.08 15.19 25.92
N LEU A 346 -8.96 15.87 25.66
CA LEU A 346 -8.82 17.29 25.97
C LEU A 346 -9.58 18.19 24.99
N GLY A 347 -9.49 17.94 23.68
CA GLY A 347 -10.13 18.76 22.64
C GLY A 347 -11.66 18.60 22.56
N LEU A 348 -12.25 17.64 23.26
CA LEU A 348 -13.72 17.56 23.43
C LEU A 348 -14.22 18.19 24.73
N THR A 349 -13.35 18.53 25.69
CA THR A 349 -13.75 19.34 26.86
C THR A 349 -14.12 20.77 26.44
N PRO A 350 -15.01 21.47 27.16
CA PRO A 350 -15.37 22.85 26.84
C PRO A 350 -14.22 23.86 26.99
N ASN A 351 -13.26 23.58 27.88
CA ASN A 351 -12.15 24.47 28.24
C ASN A 351 -10.82 23.70 28.13
N PRO A 352 -10.23 23.55 26.93
CA PRO A 352 -8.97 22.82 26.75
C PRO A 352 -7.80 23.50 27.48
N PRO A 353 -6.87 22.74 28.12
CA PRO A 353 -5.71 23.32 28.78
C PRO A 353 -4.78 24.08 27.81
N PRO A 354 -4.15 25.19 28.22
CA PRO A 354 -3.27 25.97 27.35
C PRO A 354 -2.02 25.19 26.92
N GLU A 355 -1.52 24.28 27.76
CA GLU A 355 -0.41 23.36 27.43
C GLU A 355 -0.77 22.41 26.28
N PHE A 356 -2.03 21.96 26.20
CA PHE A 356 -2.50 21.13 25.11
C PHE A 356 -2.61 21.92 23.79
N LEU A 357 -3.09 23.17 23.85
CA LEU A 357 -3.12 24.07 22.68
C LEU A 357 -1.69 24.34 22.15
N ALA A 358 -0.74 24.60 23.04
CA ALA A 358 0.68 24.79 22.68
C ALA A 358 1.32 23.50 22.10
N ALA A 359 0.93 22.32 22.58
CA ALA A 359 1.40 21.04 22.06
C ALA A 359 0.71 20.61 20.75
N LEU A 360 -0.43 21.20 20.39
CA LEU A 360 -1.33 20.69 19.35
C LEU A 360 -0.69 20.50 17.95
N PRO A 361 0.16 21.41 17.43
CA PRO A 361 0.85 21.18 16.16
C PRO A 361 1.74 19.93 16.16
N ARG A 362 2.38 19.63 17.31
CA ARG A 362 3.21 18.43 17.50
C ARG A 362 2.34 17.17 17.63
N LEU A 363 1.19 17.27 18.29
CA LEU A 363 0.22 16.18 18.38
C LEU A 363 -0.35 15.83 17.00
N LEU A 364 -0.70 16.82 16.19
CA LEU A 364 -1.18 16.59 14.82
C LEU A 364 -0.13 15.91 13.94
N ALA A 365 1.12 16.39 13.94
CA ALA A 365 2.22 15.76 13.21
C ALA A 365 2.50 14.31 13.68
N PHE A 366 2.34 14.02 14.97
CA PHE A 366 2.46 12.67 15.52
C PHE A 366 1.30 11.76 15.08
N LEU A 367 0.07 12.27 15.07
CA LEU A 367 -1.10 11.56 14.56
C LEU A 367 -1.01 11.28 13.04
N GLU A 368 -0.41 12.18 12.27
CA GLU A 368 -0.19 11.98 10.82
C GLU A 368 0.78 10.83 10.54
N LEU A 369 1.83 10.71 11.35
CA LEU A 369 2.83 9.64 11.30
C LEU A 369 2.24 8.27 11.69
N HIS A 370 1.34 8.26 12.68
CA HIS A 370 0.77 7.05 13.28
C HIS A 370 -0.64 6.68 12.80
N PHE A 371 -1.23 7.42 11.86
CA PHE A 371 -2.58 7.19 11.34
C PHE A 371 -2.91 5.71 11.03
N ASP A 372 -1.96 4.98 10.45
CA ASP A 372 -2.15 3.57 10.04
C ASP A 372 -2.12 2.57 11.22
N ASP A 373 -1.64 3.02 12.39
CA ASP A 373 -1.56 2.30 13.67
C ASP A 373 -2.73 2.64 14.62
N ILE A 374 -3.54 3.65 14.26
CA ILE A 374 -4.66 4.17 15.05
C ILE A 374 -5.99 3.61 14.48
N PRO A 375 -7.00 3.29 15.31
CA PRO A 375 -8.33 2.94 14.81
C PRO A 375 -8.92 4.10 13.99
N VAL A 376 -9.69 3.80 12.96
CA VAL A 376 -10.43 4.81 12.18
C VAL A 376 -11.20 5.75 13.10
N ARG A 377 -12.00 5.19 14.03
CA ARG A 377 -12.79 5.97 15.00
C ARG A 377 -11.92 6.91 15.84
N GLY A 378 -10.87 6.36 16.44
CA GLY A 378 -9.94 7.12 17.29
C GLY A 378 -9.22 8.22 16.53
N SER A 379 -8.81 7.96 15.28
CA SER A 379 -8.15 8.96 14.42
C SER A 379 -9.08 10.12 14.05
N TRP A 380 -10.36 9.83 13.78
CA TRP A 380 -11.35 10.85 13.47
C TRP A 380 -11.74 11.66 14.71
N LEU A 381 -12.02 10.99 15.84
CA LEU A 381 -12.28 11.65 17.13
C LEU A 381 -11.16 12.62 17.52
N ALA A 382 -9.89 12.19 17.39
CA ALA A 382 -8.75 13.04 17.67
C ALA A 382 -8.65 14.25 16.72
N ARG A 383 -8.90 14.09 15.42
CA ARG A 383 -8.83 15.21 14.47
C ARG A 383 -10.02 16.16 14.58
N TYR A 384 -11.21 15.65 14.85
CA TYR A 384 -12.41 16.44 15.12
C TYR A 384 -12.27 17.27 16.39
N ALA A 385 -11.74 16.66 17.47
CA ALA A 385 -11.39 17.37 18.71
C ALA A 385 -10.34 18.47 18.47
N ALA A 386 -9.30 18.19 17.68
CA ALA A 386 -8.30 19.19 17.30
C ALA A 386 -8.90 20.33 16.45
N ALA A 387 -9.79 20.04 15.49
CA ALA A 387 -10.46 21.06 14.69
C ALA A 387 -11.34 21.98 15.55
N ARG A 388 -12.10 21.43 16.50
CA ARG A 388 -12.94 22.20 17.43
C ARG A 388 -12.17 23.20 18.30
N VAL A 389 -10.87 23.00 18.54
CA VAL A 389 -10.02 23.92 19.32
C VAL A 389 -9.08 24.78 18.47
N CYS A 390 -9.12 24.62 17.13
CA CYS A 390 -8.42 25.44 16.15
C CYS A 390 -9.40 26.21 15.28
N ASP A 391 -10.33 26.93 15.92
CA ASP A 391 -11.39 27.74 15.31
C ASP A 391 -12.17 27.05 14.18
N GLY A 392 -12.26 25.71 14.24
CA GLY A 392 -12.98 24.88 13.30
C GLY A 392 -12.21 24.38 12.08
N ASP A 393 -10.86 24.27 12.08
CA ASP A 393 -9.98 23.79 10.97
C ASP A 393 -10.61 22.75 10.00
N ALA A 394 -11.41 23.25 9.05
CA ALA A 394 -12.23 22.41 8.17
C ALA A 394 -11.41 21.81 7.03
N LEU A 395 -10.37 22.51 6.56
CA LEU A 395 -9.45 22.00 5.55
C LEU A 395 -8.63 20.81 6.09
N GLY A 396 -8.11 20.93 7.32
CA GLY A 396 -7.39 19.86 8.00
C GLY A 396 -8.29 18.67 8.34
N LEU A 397 -9.54 18.92 8.75
CA LEU A 397 -10.53 17.88 8.99
C LEU A 397 -10.97 17.18 7.68
N ALA A 398 -11.17 17.92 6.59
CA ALA A 398 -11.52 17.37 5.28
C ALA A 398 -10.41 16.50 4.67
N ARG A 399 -9.14 16.91 4.82
CA ARG A 399 -7.97 16.08 4.46
C ARG A 399 -7.96 14.76 5.25
N TRP A 400 -8.36 14.80 6.53
CA TRP A 400 -8.47 13.60 7.36
C TRP A 400 -9.61 12.69 6.93
N ARG A 401 -10.79 13.25 6.62
CA ARG A 401 -11.92 12.50 6.03
C ARG A 401 -11.44 11.75 4.80
N ASP A 402 -10.75 12.44 3.88
CA ASP A 402 -10.31 11.83 2.63
C ASP A 402 -9.33 10.66 2.87
N ARG A 403 -8.38 10.80 3.81
CA ARG A 403 -7.47 9.71 4.21
C ARG A 403 -8.19 8.55 4.90
N VAL A 404 -9.22 8.84 5.73
CA VAL A 404 -10.05 7.82 6.40
C VAL A 404 -10.93 7.07 5.42
N LEU A 405 -11.64 7.76 4.52
CA LEU A 405 -12.52 7.10 3.55
C LEU A 405 -11.74 6.27 2.54
N ALA A 406 -10.52 6.66 2.16
CA ALA A 406 -9.64 5.82 1.36
C ALA A 406 -9.34 4.50 2.08
N ARG A 407 -8.86 4.56 3.34
CA ARG A 407 -8.62 3.37 4.18
C ARG A 407 -9.86 2.47 4.31
N LEU A 408 -11.05 3.05 4.50
CA LEU A 408 -12.30 2.29 4.58
C LEU A 408 -12.69 1.66 3.23
N ALA A 409 -12.58 2.38 2.11
CA ALA A 409 -12.89 1.82 0.79
C ALA A 409 -11.95 0.64 0.43
N GLU A 410 -10.66 0.77 0.75
CA GLU A 410 -9.65 -0.28 0.59
C GLU A 410 -9.92 -1.52 1.46
N ARG A 411 -10.13 -1.32 2.78
CA ARG A 411 -9.97 -2.36 3.81
C ARG A 411 -11.18 -2.59 4.73
N GLY A 412 -12.14 -1.67 4.73
CA GLY A 412 -13.18 -1.58 5.77
C GLY A 412 -12.62 -1.10 7.13
N PRO A 413 -13.39 -1.24 8.22
CA PRO A 413 -12.91 -1.06 9.59
C PRO A 413 -11.81 -2.08 9.89
N GLY A 414 -10.68 -1.66 10.46
CA GLY A 414 -9.56 -2.57 10.67
C GLY A 414 -9.81 -3.46 11.87
N LEU A 415 -10.18 -4.74 11.68
CA LEU A 415 -10.60 -5.65 12.76
C LEU A 415 -9.74 -5.56 14.03
N ASP A 416 -8.41 -5.54 13.88
CA ASP A 416 -7.48 -5.55 15.02
C ASP A 416 -7.41 -4.24 15.82
N LEU A 417 -7.91 -3.14 15.27
CA LEU A 417 -7.85 -1.78 15.84
C LEU A 417 -9.24 -1.21 16.15
N ASP A 418 -10.18 -1.35 15.22
CA ASP A 418 -11.50 -0.72 15.27
C ASP A 418 -12.55 -1.57 15.99
N GLU A 419 -12.35 -2.89 16.09
CA GLU A 419 -13.30 -3.84 16.69
C GLU A 419 -12.76 -4.69 17.85
N PRO A 420 -13.56 -4.96 18.89
CA PRO A 420 -13.16 -5.80 20.01
C PRO A 420 -13.11 -7.28 19.62
N SER A 421 -12.23 -8.04 20.29
CA SER A 421 -11.89 -9.42 19.93
C SER A 421 -13.11 -10.35 19.82
N PHE A 422 -14.13 -10.19 20.67
CA PHE A 422 -15.32 -11.04 20.61
C PHE A 422 -16.11 -10.93 19.30
N LEU A 423 -16.04 -9.81 18.57
CA LEU A 423 -16.64 -9.69 17.23
C LEU A 423 -15.79 -10.41 16.18
N ARG A 424 -14.46 -10.17 16.19
CA ARG A 424 -13.47 -10.89 15.35
C ARG A 424 -13.61 -12.41 15.51
N PHE A 425 -13.93 -12.84 16.72
CA PHE A 425 -14.02 -14.23 17.13
C PHE A 425 -15.45 -14.76 17.30
N HIS A 426 -16.49 -14.03 16.87
CA HIS A 426 -17.88 -14.38 17.16
C HIS A 426 -18.33 -15.69 16.48
N GLY A 427 -18.86 -16.61 17.27
CA GLY A 427 -19.16 -17.99 16.86
C GLY A 427 -18.02 -18.96 17.17
N THR A 428 -18.37 -20.19 17.54
CA THR A 428 -17.46 -21.20 18.12
C THR A 428 -16.23 -21.57 17.27
N ALA A 429 -16.26 -21.26 15.97
CA ALA A 429 -15.28 -21.74 15.00
C ALA A 429 -14.08 -20.82 14.77
N SER A 430 -13.96 -19.66 15.41
CA SER A 430 -12.97 -18.65 15.01
C SER A 430 -11.51 -19.04 15.28
N ALA A 431 -11.14 -19.35 16.51
CA ALA A 431 -9.79 -19.84 16.84
C ALA A 431 -9.45 -21.16 16.11
N GLU A 432 -10.45 -22.04 15.98
CA GLU A 432 -10.34 -23.29 15.21
C GLU A 432 -10.13 -23.03 13.71
N ARG A 433 -10.77 -22.01 13.11
CA ARG A 433 -10.54 -21.57 11.72
C ARG A 433 -9.14 -21.03 11.55
N PHE A 434 -8.65 -20.17 12.44
CA PHE A 434 -7.28 -19.66 12.36
C PHE A 434 -6.25 -20.80 12.45
N GLN A 435 -6.48 -21.80 13.30
CA GLN A 435 -5.65 -23.01 13.38
C GLN A 435 -5.79 -23.90 12.12
N ALA A 436 -7.01 -24.13 11.62
CA ALA A 436 -7.26 -24.95 10.44
C ALA A 436 -6.69 -24.33 9.16
N ALA A 437 -6.84 -23.02 8.98
CA ALA A 437 -6.24 -22.22 7.91
C ALA A 437 -4.71 -22.28 7.98
N ARG A 438 -4.14 -22.12 9.18
CA ARG A 438 -2.70 -22.21 9.44
C ARG A 438 -2.12 -23.58 9.10
N GLU A 439 -2.79 -24.65 9.51
CA GLU A 439 -2.42 -26.00 9.13
C GLU A 439 -2.59 -26.25 7.63
N TRP A 440 -3.66 -25.73 7.04
CA TRP A 440 -3.93 -25.84 5.60
C TRP A 440 -2.86 -25.13 4.77
N VAL A 441 -2.43 -23.91 5.13
CA VAL A 441 -1.28 -23.23 4.50
C VAL A 441 0.01 -24.05 4.69
N GLY A 442 0.14 -24.73 5.84
CA GLY A 442 1.17 -25.73 6.09
C GLY A 442 1.16 -26.90 5.10
N ARG A 443 -0.01 -27.50 4.86
CA ARG A 443 -0.22 -28.65 3.97
C ARG A 443 -0.11 -28.30 2.49
N VAL A 444 -0.72 -27.20 2.06
CA VAL A 444 -0.87 -26.83 0.64
C VAL A 444 0.45 -26.44 -0.03
N ARG A 445 1.49 -26.09 0.74
CA ARG A 445 2.79 -25.64 0.20
C ARG A 445 3.41 -26.63 -0.77
N GLU A 446 3.57 -27.91 -0.40
CA GLU A 446 4.24 -28.86 -1.29
C GLU A 446 3.39 -29.23 -2.54
N PRO A 447 2.05 -29.42 -2.45
CA PRO A 447 1.18 -29.48 -3.62
C PRO A 447 1.32 -28.27 -4.56
N ALA A 448 1.32 -27.04 -4.03
CA ALA A 448 1.41 -25.82 -4.80
C ALA A 448 2.78 -25.65 -5.51
N LEU A 449 3.87 -25.91 -4.80
CA LEU A 449 5.22 -25.85 -5.38
C LEU A 449 5.44 -26.99 -6.40
N GLY A 450 4.95 -28.20 -6.12
CA GLY A 450 4.97 -29.32 -7.06
C GLY A 450 4.09 -29.08 -8.31
N TRP A 451 2.98 -28.35 -8.19
CA TRP A 451 2.15 -27.94 -9.32
C TRP A 451 2.87 -26.92 -10.22
N ILE A 452 3.59 -25.95 -9.64
CA ILE A 452 4.46 -25.03 -10.40
C ILE A 452 5.57 -25.80 -11.13
N GLN A 453 6.23 -26.75 -10.47
CA GLN A 453 7.31 -27.54 -11.07
C GLN A 453 6.85 -28.40 -12.27
N LYS A 454 5.59 -28.89 -12.28
CA LYS A 454 5.00 -29.61 -13.43
C LYS A 454 4.89 -28.76 -14.71
N MET A 455 5.08 -27.44 -14.63
CA MET A 455 5.09 -26.54 -15.79
C MET A 455 6.48 -26.40 -16.45
N ALA A 456 7.51 -27.02 -15.89
CA ALA A 456 8.85 -26.99 -16.46
C ALA A 456 8.92 -27.80 -17.76
N GLY A 457 9.02 -27.12 -18.90
CA GLY A 457 9.22 -27.73 -20.21
C GLY A 457 9.64 -26.72 -21.26
N GLY A 458 10.66 -27.07 -22.05
CA GLY A 458 11.19 -26.25 -23.14
C GLY A 458 12.71 -25.96 -23.04
N LYS A 459 13.26 -25.24 -24.03
CA LYS A 459 14.70 -24.94 -24.21
C LYS A 459 15.02 -23.44 -24.31
N LEU A 460 13.99 -22.60 -24.24
CA LEU A 460 13.95 -21.17 -24.56
C LEU A 460 13.46 -20.30 -23.37
N ARG A 461 13.46 -20.85 -22.14
CA ARG A 461 13.24 -20.09 -20.87
C ARG A 461 14.08 -18.81 -20.78
N TRP A 462 15.30 -18.82 -21.29
CA TRP A 462 16.19 -17.63 -21.36
C TRP A 462 15.63 -16.50 -22.25
N ALA A 463 14.78 -16.83 -23.23
CA ALA A 463 14.09 -15.89 -24.10
C ALA A 463 12.68 -15.52 -23.59
N GLY A 464 12.28 -16.01 -22.41
CA GLY A 464 10.93 -15.84 -21.85
C GLY A 464 9.82 -16.59 -22.60
N LEU A 465 10.17 -17.50 -23.50
CA LEU A 465 9.19 -18.26 -24.30
C LEU A 465 8.62 -19.47 -23.52
N ASP A 466 9.40 -20.04 -22.61
CA ASP A 466 8.98 -21.12 -21.72
C ASP A 466 8.72 -20.61 -20.30
N ALA A 467 8.06 -21.43 -19.48
CA ALA A 467 7.79 -21.12 -18.08
C ALA A 467 9.07 -21.03 -17.24
N GLU A 468 9.14 -20.00 -16.40
CA GLU A 468 10.09 -19.89 -15.30
C GLU A 468 9.46 -20.58 -14.09
N THR A 469 10.17 -21.51 -13.46
CA THR A 469 9.61 -22.33 -12.37
C THR A 469 10.31 -22.16 -11.02
N ASP A 470 11.56 -21.67 -10.99
CA ASP A 470 12.36 -21.61 -9.76
C ASP A 470 12.10 -20.30 -8.97
N CYS A 471 12.13 -19.15 -9.65
CA CYS A 471 11.66 -17.89 -9.07
C CYS A 471 10.15 -17.91 -8.83
N THR A 472 9.36 -18.51 -9.73
CA THR A 472 7.91 -18.69 -9.54
C THR A 472 7.61 -19.51 -8.29
N ALA A 473 8.32 -20.62 -8.04
CA ALA A 473 8.21 -21.38 -6.80
C ALA A 473 8.65 -20.55 -5.57
N ALA A 474 9.70 -19.74 -5.69
CA ALA A 474 10.14 -18.86 -4.61
C ALA A 474 9.12 -17.75 -4.29
N TYR A 475 8.52 -17.10 -5.30
CA TYR A 475 7.48 -16.09 -5.12
C TYR A 475 6.18 -16.68 -4.57
N ALA A 476 5.78 -17.88 -5.01
CA ALA A 476 4.69 -18.62 -4.37
C ALA A 476 4.99 -18.92 -2.88
N GLN A 477 6.23 -19.28 -2.54
CA GLN A 477 6.62 -19.47 -1.15
C GLN A 477 6.67 -18.16 -0.33
N PHE A 478 6.96 -17.01 -0.95
CA PHE A 478 6.81 -15.70 -0.30
C PHE A 478 5.33 -15.36 -0.02
N MET A 479 4.43 -15.62 -0.96
CA MET A 479 2.98 -15.43 -0.76
C MET A 479 2.45 -16.32 0.38
N LEU A 480 2.82 -17.61 0.38
CA LEU A 480 2.50 -18.54 1.46
C LEU A 480 3.11 -18.11 2.82
N ALA A 481 4.32 -17.55 2.81
CA ALA A 481 4.95 -16.99 4.00
C ALA A 481 4.21 -15.75 4.54
N TRP A 482 3.65 -14.91 3.67
CA TRP A 482 2.82 -13.77 4.05
C TRP A 482 1.50 -14.25 4.69
N GLY A 483 0.84 -15.25 4.10
CA GLY A 483 -0.36 -15.87 4.67
C GLY A 483 -0.11 -16.46 6.06
N LEU A 484 1.01 -17.16 6.27
CA LEU A 484 1.43 -17.58 7.61
C LEU A 484 1.69 -16.40 8.56
N GLY A 485 2.17 -15.26 8.06
CA GLY A 485 2.32 -14.01 8.81
C GLY A 485 0.98 -13.50 9.35
N CYS A 486 -0.01 -13.35 8.47
CA CYS A 486 -1.40 -12.98 8.82
C CYS A 486 -2.02 -13.94 9.84
N LEU A 487 -1.76 -15.25 9.70
CA LEU A 487 -2.26 -16.29 10.61
C LEU A 487 -1.42 -16.44 11.91
N GLY A 488 -0.46 -15.54 12.15
CA GLY A 488 0.34 -15.45 13.39
C GLY A 488 1.57 -16.38 13.48
N GLU A 489 1.86 -17.19 12.46
CA GLU A 489 2.99 -18.15 12.43
C GLU A 489 4.33 -17.50 12.10
N ARG A 490 4.76 -16.56 12.96
CA ARG A 490 5.98 -15.75 12.77
C ARG A 490 7.23 -16.56 12.40
N THR A 491 7.49 -17.66 13.10
CA THR A 491 8.69 -18.50 12.86
C THR A 491 8.66 -19.15 11.48
N ARG A 492 7.56 -19.84 11.13
CA ARG A 492 7.42 -20.53 9.84
C ARG A 492 7.41 -19.52 8.68
N ALA A 493 6.69 -18.41 8.83
CA ALA A 493 6.67 -17.33 7.85
C ALA A 493 8.08 -16.77 7.59
N LYS A 494 8.85 -16.44 8.65
CA LYS A 494 10.23 -15.95 8.53
C LYS A 494 11.14 -16.96 7.83
N ASP A 495 11.06 -18.23 8.20
CA ASP A 495 11.83 -19.32 7.58
C ASP A 495 11.51 -19.51 6.09
N TRP A 496 10.22 -19.44 5.72
CA TRP A 496 9.76 -19.64 4.35
C TRP A 496 10.17 -18.47 3.46
N ALA A 497 10.05 -17.23 3.95
CA ALA A 497 10.52 -16.03 3.27
C ALA A 497 12.06 -16.00 3.14
N ALA A 498 12.80 -16.39 4.18
CA ALA A 498 14.27 -16.48 4.12
C ALA A 498 14.75 -17.54 3.11
N ARG A 499 14.08 -18.71 3.05
CA ARG A 499 14.35 -19.73 2.01
C ARG A 499 14.02 -19.22 0.61
N ALA A 500 12.91 -18.51 0.42
CA ALA A 500 12.53 -17.92 -0.86
C ALA A 500 13.53 -16.84 -1.32
N ARG A 501 13.94 -15.93 -0.41
CA ARG A 501 14.98 -14.91 -0.66
C ARG A 501 16.27 -15.54 -1.17
N LYS A 502 16.71 -16.64 -0.55
CA LYS A 502 17.93 -17.39 -0.91
C LYS A 502 17.87 -18.07 -2.29
N VAL A 503 16.67 -18.29 -2.85
CA VAL A 503 16.51 -18.77 -4.24
C VAL A 503 16.63 -17.59 -5.21
N VAL A 504 15.80 -16.56 -5.06
CA VAL A 504 15.79 -15.41 -5.99
C VAL A 504 17.12 -14.63 -5.99
N SER A 505 17.86 -14.61 -4.86
CA SER A 505 19.18 -13.96 -4.78
C SER A 505 20.32 -14.75 -5.44
N ARG A 506 20.04 -15.92 -6.05
CA ARG A 506 21.01 -16.73 -6.81
C ARG A 506 20.78 -16.67 -8.31
N VAL A 507 19.69 -16.04 -8.76
CA VAL A 507 19.31 -16.03 -10.16
C VAL A 507 20.11 -14.96 -10.91
N THR A 508 21.00 -15.44 -11.77
CA THR A 508 21.87 -14.65 -12.64
C THR A 508 21.92 -15.33 -14.01
N GLY A 509 21.65 -14.58 -15.08
CA GLY A 509 21.68 -15.11 -16.44
C GLY A 509 21.47 -14.04 -17.50
N PRO A 510 21.72 -14.35 -18.79
CA PRO A 510 21.43 -13.42 -19.88
C PRO A 510 19.94 -13.08 -19.91
N GLY A 511 19.62 -11.78 -20.02
CA GLY A 511 18.23 -11.29 -20.07
C GLY A 511 17.51 -11.15 -18.71
N VAL A 512 18.17 -11.47 -17.59
CA VAL A 512 17.56 -11.43 -16.25
C VAL A 512 18.33 -10.48 -15.32
N ASP A 513 17.72 -9.34 -14.99
CA ASP A 513 18.29 -8.42 -14.01
C ASP A 513 18.06 -8.89 -12.56
N SER A 514 19.15 -9.28 -11.90
CA SER A 514 19.14 -9.64 -10.47
C SER A 514 18.62 -8.53 -9.54
N ALA A 515 18.67 -7.25 -9.95
CA ALA A 515 18.15 -6.14 -9.16
C ALA A 515 16.62 -6.17 -9.06
N ALA A 516 15.90 -6.64 -10.09
CA ALA A 516 14.45 -6.85 -10.03
C ALA A 516 14.08 -7.91 -8.97
N HIS A 517 14.82 -9.03 -8.96
CA HIS A 517 14.68 -10.07 -7.93
C HIS A 517 15.02 -9.56 -6.53
N ALA A 518 16.03 -8.70 -6.41
CA ALA A 518 16.37 -8.04 -5.16
C ALA A 518 15.24 -7.13 -4.67
N VAL A 519 14.68 -6.26 -5.52
CA VAL A 519 13.57 -5.36 -5.15
C VAL A 519 12.32 -6.15 -4.75
N LEU A 520 11.87 -7.11 -5.57
CA LEU A 520 10.68 -7.92 -5.27
C LEU A 520 10.84 -8.76 -3.99
N GLY A 521 12.01 -9.37 -3.78
CA GLY A 521 12.25 -10.16 -2.57
C GLY A 521 12.32 -9.31 -1.30
N ASP A 522 12.76 -8.05 -1.39
CA ASP A 522 12.76 -7.12 -0.25
C ASP A 522 11.35 -6.59 0.03
N LEU A 523 10.55 -6.35 -1.02
CA LEU A 523 9.14 -5.96 -0.89
C LEU A 523 8.29 -7.10 -0.27
N PHE A 524 8.51 -8.35 -0.66
CA PHE A 524 7.88 -9.49 0.02
C PHE A 524 8.34 -9.62 1.48
N LEU A 525 9.64 -9.45 1.79
CA LEU A 525 10.13 -9.48 3.17
C LEU A 525 9.50 -8.36 4.03
N LEU A 526 9.32 -7.16 3.47
CA LEU A 526 8.58 -6.06 4.08
C LEU A 526 7.13 -6.47 4.40
N ARG A 527 6.36 -6.91 3.40
CA ARG A 527 4.94 -7.24 3.58
C ARG A 527 4.75 -8.45 4.51
N VAL A 528 5.62 -9.46 4.48
CA VAL A 528 5.64 -10.59 5.43
C VAL A 528 5.89 -10.10 6.86
N ARG A 529 6.83 -9.17 7.05
CA ARG A 529 7.15 -8.60 8.37
C ARG A 529 5.99 -7.75 8.90
N ASP A 530 5.42 -6.88 8.07
CA ASP A 530 4.29 -6.02 8.45
C ASP A 530 3.07 -6.88 8.86
N ALA A 531 2.76 -7.96 8.11
CA ALA A 531 1.74 -8.95 8.50
C ALA A 531 2.04 -9.65 9.83
N GLN A 532 3.29 -10.11 10.05
CA GLN A 532 3.70 -10.69 11.34
C GLN A 532 3.57 -9.71 12.52
N GLU A 533 3.73 -8.42 12.27
CA GLU A 533 3.63 -7.34 13.26
C GLU A 533 2.19 -6.83 13.46
N GLY A 534 1.23 -7.31 12.66
CA GLY A 534 -0.15 -6.80 12.66
C GLY A 534 -0.29 -5.38 12.12
N ARG A 535 0.71 -4.88 11.37
CA ARG A 535 0.63 -3.56 10.75
C ARG A 535 -0.27 -3.60 9.55
N SER A 536 -1.20 -2.65 9.48
CA SER A 536 -1.91 -2.39 8.24
C SER A 536 -0.92 -1.90 7.17
N ALA A 537 -1.06 -2.41 5.94
CA ALA A 537 -0.09 -2.10 4.89
C ALA A 537 -0.13 -0.60 4.53
N LYS A 538 1.05 0.02 4.38
CA LYS A 538 1.11 1.44 4.01
C LYS A 538 1.03 1.61 2.48
N PRO A 539 0.35 2.66 1.99
CA PRO A 539 0.38 3.06 0.58
C PRO A 539 1.81 3.42 0.16
N GLY A 540 2.09 3.26 -1.13
CA GLY A 540 3.41 3.45 -1.71
C GLY A 540 4.46 2.44 -1.26
N LEU A 541 5.69 2.67 -1.71
CA LEU A 541 6.88 1.95 -1.27
C LEU A 541 7.68 2.82 -0.29
N PRO A 542 8.41 2.23 0.68
CA PRO A 542 9.46 2.95 1.38
C PRO A 542 10.46 3.57 0.40
N LEU A 543 10.93 4.79 0.68
CA LEU A 543 11.74 5.58 -0.26
C LEU A 543 12.94 4.80 -0.83
N GLU A 544 13.63 4.02 -0.01
CA GLU A 544 14.74 3.14 -0.44
C GLU A 544 14.34 2.13 -1.52
N LEU A 545 13.15 1.53 -1.40
CA LEU A 545 12.60 0.60 -2.40
C LEU A 545 12.05 1.35 -3.63
N GLN A 546 11.49 2.54 -3.44
CA GLN A 546 11.07 3.40 -4.55
C GLN A 546 12.26 3.82 -5.41
N THR A 547 13.32 4.38 -4.83
CA THR A 547 14.53 4.79 -5.57
C THR A 547 15.20 3.60 -6.27
N ARG A 548 15.24 2.43 -5.62
CA ARG A 548 15.75 1.19 -6.24
C ARG A 548 14.89 0.72 -7.42
N LEU A 549 13.55 0.79 -7.31
CA LEU A 549 12.62 0.49 -8.41
C LEU A 549 12.75 1.50 -9.56
N GLU A 550 12.96 2.77 -9.24
CA GLU A 550 13.10 3.84 -10.23
C GLU A 550 14.40 3.75 -11.03
N ALA A 551 15.46 3.21 -10.41
CA ALA A 551 16.74 2.92 -11.04
C ALA A 551 16.78 1.59 -11.85
N LEU A 552 15.71 0.78 -11.87
CA LEU A 552 15.68 -0.45 -12.66
C LEU A 552 15.56 -0.15 -14.17
N PRO A 553 16.27 -0.90 -15.05
CA PRO A 553 16.03 -0.90 -16.49
C PRO A 553 14.55 -1.17 -16.85
N GLU A 554 14.08 -0.65 -17.97
CA GLU A 554 12.64 -0.65 -18.31
C GLU A 554 11.98 -2.03 -18.24
N LEU A 555 12.59 -3.07 -18.84
CA LEU A 555 12.05 -4.44 -18.79
C LEU A 555 12.05 -5.04 -17.38
N ALA A 556 13.10 -4.75 -16.60
CA ALA A 556 13.23 -5.19 -15.21
C ALA A 556 12.17 -4.52 -14.32
N ARG A 557 12.00 -3.20 -14.47
CA ARG A 557 10.95 -2.40 -13.82
C ARG A 557 9.55 -2.87 -14.21
N PHE A 558 9.31 -3.10 -15.49
CA PHE A 558 8.04 -3.64 -16.00
C PHE A 558 7.71 -4.99 -15.35
N ALA A 559 8.69 -5.88 -15.16
CA ALA A 559 8.45 -7.15 -14.46
C ALA A 559 8.08 -6.94 -12.98
N VAL A 560 8.79 -6.05 -12.26
CA VAL A 560 8.44 -5.71 -10.86
C VAL A 560 7.04 -5.10 -10.75
N ASP A 561 6.75 -4.08 -11.56
CA ASP A 561 5.47 -3.38 -11.56
C ASP A 561 4.33 -4.30 -12.05
N ARG A 562 4.60 -5.29 -12.91
CA ARG A 562 3.61 -6.31 -13.31
C ARG A 562 3.23 -7.28 -12.21
N LEU A 563 4.15 -7.65 -11.32
CA LEU A 563 3.78 -8.48 -10.17
C LEU A 563 3.02 -7.66 -9.13
N ARG A 564 3.37 -6.38 -8.95
CA ARG A 564 2.63 -5.43 -8.08
C ARG A 564 1.20 -5.16 -8.58
N GLU A 565 1.00 -4.94 -9.87
CA GLU A 565 -0.32 -4.72 -10.50
C GLU A 565 -1.30 -5.90 -10.29
N HIS A 566 -0.78 -7.10 -10.04
CA HIS A 566 -1.58 -8.33 -9.94
C HIS A 566 -1.55 -9.02 -8.57
N SER A 567 -0.61 -8.68 -7.68
CA SER A 567 -0.52 -9.25 -6.34
C SER A 567 -0.94 -8.22 -5.30
N GLN A 568 -2.14 -8.40 -4.75
CA GLN A 568 -2.64 -7.60 -3.64
C GLN A 568 -1.78 -7.77 -2.37
N ILE A 569 -0.95 -8.82 -2.29
CA ILE A 569 0.05 -8.98 -1.22
C ILE A 569 1.17 -7.94 -1.35
N LEU A 570 1.63 -7.66 -2.58
CA LEU A 570 2.67 -6.66 -2.84
C LEU A 570 2.10 -5.25 -2.82
N GLU A 571 0.95 -5.03 -3.47
CA GLU A 571 0.26 -3.74 -3.51
C GLU A 571 -1.21 -3.87 -3.08
N PRO A 572 -1.49 -3.85 -1.76
CA PRO A 572 -2.85 -3.93 -1.23
C PRO A 572 -3.64 -2.62 -1.32
N VAL A 573 -3.02 -1.53 -1.80
CA VAL A 573 -3.58 -0.17 -1.78
C VAL A 573 -3.55 0.45 -3.17
N ASP A 574 -2.35 0.78 -3.66
CA ASP A 574 -2.18 1.54 -4.89
C ASP A 574 -2.37 0.68 -6.14
N ARG A 575 -3.03 1.25 -7.16
CA ARG A 575 -3.13 0.62 -8.48
C ARG A 575 -1.91 0.93 -9.33
N VAL A 576 -0.85 0.15 -9.13
CA VAL A 576 0.34 0.16 -9.99
C VAL A 576 -0.07 -0.15 -11.44
N ARG A 577 0.35 0.70 -12.38
CA ARG A 577 0.11 0.55 -13.81
C ARG A 577 1.42 0.19 -14.51
N ALA A 578 1.73 -1.08 -14.70
CA ALA A 578 3.05 -1.49 -15.23
C ALA A 578 3.34 -0.95 -16.63
N PHE A 579 2.31 -0.72 -17.45
CA PHE A 579 2.41 -0.09 -18.77
C PHE A 579 2.24 1.45 -18.77
N ARG A 580 1.95 2.09 -17.63
CA ARG A 580 1.72 3.55 -17.53
C ARG A 580 0.73 4.12 -18.57
N GLY A 581 -0.27 3.35 -18.99
CA GLY A 581 -1.24 3.75 -20.02
C GLY A 581 -0.83 3.47 -21.47
N LEU A 582 0.36 2.91 -21.74
CA LEU A 582 0.77 2.49 -23.09
C LEU A 582 -0.19 1.45 -23.69
N ASP A 583 -0.79 0.57 -22.88
CA ASP A 583 -1.82 -0.38 -23.34
C ASP A 583 -3.20 0.26 -23.57
N HIS A 584 -3.35 1.55 -23.20
CA HIS A 584 -4.56 2.36 -23.42
C HIS A 584 -4.40 3.34 -24.57
N LYS A 585 -3.18 3.64 -25.05
CA LYS A 585 -2.98 4.53 -26.21
C LYS A 585 -3.75 4.08 -27.46
N ALA A 586 -3.87 2.77 -27.67
CA ALA A 586 -4.71 2.20 -28.74
C ALA A 586 -6.23 2.44 -28.55
N PHE A 587 -6.71 2.72 -27.34
CA PHE A 587 -8.08 3.15 -27.06
C PHE A 587 -8.21 4.68 -27.05
N TRP A 588 -7.18 5.39 -26.61
CA TRP A 588 -7.16 6.85 -26.60
C TRP A 588 -7.04 7.47 -28.00
N GLY A 589 -6.42 6.79 -28.96
CA GLY A 589 -6.17 7.33 -30.30
C GLY A 589 -4.88 8.14 -30.38
N ASN A 590 -4.57 8.61 -31.60
CA ASN A 590 -3.36 9.36 -31.96
C ASN A 590 -3.67 10.82 -32.36
N ASP A 591 -4.87 11.31 -31.99
CA ASP A 591 -5.32 12.68 -32.13
C ASP A 591 -4.97 13.51 -30.88
N GLU A 592 -5.21 14.82 -30.92
CA GLU A 592 -4.87 15.76 -29.83
C GLU A 592 -5.49 15.35 -28.48
N LEU A 593 -6.76 14.89 -28.47
CA LEU A 593 -7.39 14.38 -27.25
C LEU A 593 -6.73 13.08 -26.76
N GLY A 594 -6.19 12.25 -27.66
CA GLY A 594 -5.48 11.02 -27.29
C GLY A 594 -4.17 11.32 -26.55
N GLU A 595 -3.38 12.26 -27.06
CA GLU A 595 -2.15 12.72 -26.37
C GLU A 595 -2.47 13.51 -25.09
N ARG A 596 -3.54 14.33 -25.06
CA ARG A 596 -4.01 15.03 -23.86
C ARG A 596 -4.34 14.05 -22.73
N LEU A 597 -5.07 12.97 -23.03
CA LEU A 597 -5.39 11.92 -22.06
C LEU A 597 -4.14 11.12 -21.63
N PHE A 598 -3.23 10.79 -22.56
CA PHE A 598 -1.96 10.14 -22.25
C PHE A 598 -1.11 10.99 -21.28
N VAL A 599 -0.96 12.29 -21.57
CA VAL A 599 -0.24 13.26 -20.72
C VAL A 599 -0.90 13.38 -19.35
N LEU A 600 -2.23 13.48 -19.27
CA LEU A 600 -2.97 13.51 -18.01
C LEU A 600 -2.70 12.28 -17.14
N THR A 601 -2.68 11.07 -17.72
CA THR A 601 -2.35 9.84 -16.95
C THR A 601 -0.88 9.71 -16.53
N SER A 602 0.00 10.57 -17.06
CA SER A 602 1.43 10.59 -16.77
C SER A 602 1.84 11.67 -15.75
N ARG A 603 0.91 12.49 -15.27
CA ARG A 603 1.15 13.57 -14.29
C ARG A 603 0.82 13.13 -12.86
N ASN A 604 1.60 13.63 -11.90
CA ASN A 604 1.40 13.39 -10.46
C ASN A 604 0.82 14.61 -9.70
N ASN A 605 0.62 15.76 -10.35
CA ASN A 605 0.09 16.96 -9.70
C ASN A 605 -1.44 16.88 -9.60
N ARG A 606 -1.95 16.67 -8.37
CA ARG A 606 -3.38 16.49 -8.11
C ARG A 606 -4.25 17.68 -8.51
N GLN A 607 -3.82 18.92 -8.26
CA GLN A 607 -4.62 20.10 -8.63
C GLN A 607 -4.82 20.15 -10.14
N HIS A 608 -3.74 19.98 -10.90
CA HIS A 608 -3.82 19.99 -12.35
C HIS A 608 -4.65 18.81 -12.91
N ILE A 609 -4.60 17.63 -12.27
CA ILE A 609 -5.49 16.50 -12.62
C ILE A 609 -6.96 16.89 -12.42
N ALA A 610 -7.29 17.57 -11.32
CA ALA A 610 -8.64 18.02 -11.01
C ALA A 610 -9.13 19.10 -11.98
N ASP A 611 -8.33 20.13 -12.26
CA ASP A 611 -8.64 21.20 -13.21
C ASP A 611 -8.93 20.63 -14.62
N GLU A 612 -8.02 19.77 -15.10
CA GLU A 612 -8.11 19.13 -16.42
C GLU A 612 -9.30 18.16 -16.50
N ALA A 613 -9.57 17.39 -15.44
CA ALA A 613 -10.74 16.51 -15.38
C ALA A 613 -12.06 17.29 -15.41
N ASN A 614 -12.14 18.43 -14.71
CA ASN A 614 -13.33 19.27 -14.70
C ASN A 614 -13.62 19.88 -16.09
N GLU A 615 -12.57 20.27 -16.82
CA GLU A 615 -12.66 20.76 -18.20
C GLU A 615 -13.03 19.64 -19.20
N LEU A 616 -12.40 18.46 -19.11
CA LEU A 616 -12.76 17.32 -19.95
C LEU A 616 -14.20 16.85 -19.71
N LEU A 617 -14.70 16.91 -18.47
CA LEU A 617 -16.10 16.65 -18.13
C LEU A 617 -17.05 17.76 -18.62
N ARG A 618 -16.58 19.02 -18.72
CA ARG A 618 -17.36 20.12 -19.31
C ARG A 618 -17.56 19.88 -20.80
N ILE A 619 -16.47 19.59 -21.53
CA ILE A 619 -16.49 19.23 -22.96
C ILE A 619 -17.43 18.03 -23.21
N CYS A 620 -17.37 16.99 -22.37
CA CYS A 620 -18.24 15.81 -22.50
C CYS A 620 -19.72 16.09 -22.20
N HIS A 621 -20.05 17.14 -21.45
CA HIS A 621 -21.43 17.51 -21.14
C HIS A 621 -22.03 18.47 -22.18
N GLU A 622 -21.24 19.42 -22.68
CA GLU A 622 -21.66 20.36 -23.73
C GLU A 622 -21.74 19.69 -25.11
N ASN A 623 -20.78 18.81 -25.43
CA ASN A 623 -20.67 18.14 -26.73
C ASN A 623 -20.45 16.61 -26.55
N PRO A 624 -21.45 15.89 -26.00
CA PRO A 624 -21.36 14.45 -25.80
C PRO A 624 -21.32 13.73 -27.15
N SER A 625 -20.20 13.04 -27.44
CA SER A 625 -20.03 12.26 -28.67
C SER A 625 -19.42 10.88 -28.40
N THR A 626 -19.63 9.95 -29.33
CA THR A 626 -18.98 8.64 -29.35
C THR A 626 -17.45 8.74 -29.45
N ALA A 627 -16.92 9.82 -30.02
CA ALA A 627 -15.49 10.08 -30.18
C ALA A 627 -14.84 10.79 -28.99
N THR A 628 -15.61 11.21 -27.97
CA THR A 628 -15.11 11.92 -26.78
C THR A 628 -15.41 11.18 -25.48
N VAL A 629 -16.69 10.88 -25.21
CA VAL A 629 -17.15 10.41 -23.90
C VAL A 629 -16.53 9.07 -23.46
N PRO A 630 -16.44 8.01 -24.31
CA PRO A 630 -15.79 6.75 -23.90
C PRO A 630 -14.35 6.93 -23.44
N ARG A 631 -13.58 7.75 -24.16
CA ARG A 631 -12.13 7.95 -23.94
C ARG A 631 -11.87 8.76 -22.68
N VAL A 632 -12.60 9.87 -22.50
CA VAL A 632 -12.50 10.71 -21.30
C VAL A 632 -12.91 9.93 -20.06
N ILE A 633 -14.10 9.32 -20.06
CA ILE A 633 -14.63 8.63 -18.87
C ILE A 633 -13.78 7.40 -18.50
N PHE A 634 -13.27 6.65 -19.48
CA PHE A 634 -12.29 5.58 -19.23
C PHE A 634 -11.07 6.11 -18.46
N THR A 635 -10.51 7.24 -18.89
CA THR A 635 -9.31 7.85 -18.31
C THR A 635 -9.55 8.40 -16.91
N LEU A 636 -10.68 9.10 -16.73
CA LEU A 636 -11.06 9.68 -15.44
C LEU A 636 -11.42 8.61 -14.41
N LEU A 637 -12.01 7.49 -14.81
CA LEU A 637 -12.24 6.34 -13.92
C LEU A 637 -10.95 5.64 -13.51
N ASP A 638 -9.99 5.51 -14.42
CA ASP A 638 -8.64 5.04 -14.08
C ASP A 638 -7.93 6.00 -13.09
N LEU A 639 -8.27 7.30 -13.12
CA LEU A 639 -7.76 8.37 -12.25
C LEU A 639 -8.64 8.68 -11.03
N ALA A 640 -9.72 7.92 -10.79
CA ALA A 640 -10.74 8.23 -9.77
C ALA A 640 -10.20 8.60 -8.36
N PRO A 641 -9.14 7.96 -7.81
CA PRO A 641 -8.60 8.31 -6.48
C PRO A 641 -8.04 9.73 -6.35
N TRP A 642 -7.67 10.37 -7.47
CA TRP A 642 -7.08 11.72 -7.47
C TRP A 642 -8.07 12.83 -7.81
N LEU A 643 -9.26 12.49 -8.32
CA LEU A 643 -10.30 13.45 -8.71
C LEU A 643 -10.92 14.18 -7.50
N ASP A 644 -11.65 15.26 -7.80
CA ASP A 644 -12.53 15.94 -6.86
C ASP A 644 -13.82 15.14 -6.60
N ARG A 645 -14.37 15.27 -5.39
CA ARG A 645 -15.68 14.69 -5.02
C ARG A 645 -16.84 15.20 -5.87
N THR A 646 -16.73 16.40 -6.45
CA THR A 646 -17.73 16.98 -7.37
C THR A 646 -17.62 16.44 -8.79
N ALA A 647 -16.43 16.00 -9.22
CA ALA A 647 -16.21 15.36 -10.51
C ALA A 647 -16.75 13.91 -10.52
N LEU A 648 -16.61 13.18 -9.42
CA LEU A 648 -16.90 11.74 -9.39
C LEU A 648 -18.37 11.37 -9.73
N PRO A 649 -19.41 12.05 -9.22
CA PRO A 649 -20.79 11.83 -9.67
C PRO A 649 -21.00 12.12 -11.16
N ARG A 650 -20.34 13.15 -11.72
CA ARG A 650 -20.40 13.50 -13.16
C ARG A 650 -19.78 12.40 -14.02
N VAL A 651 -18.67 11.80 -13.57
CA VAL A 651 -18.05 10.64 -14.23
C VAL A 651 -18.98 9.43 -14.22
N LEU A 652 -19.68 9.18 -13.10
CA LEU A 652 -20.57 8.02 -12.93
C LEU A 652 -21.93 8.18 -13.65
N ASP A 653 -22.47 9.39 -13.78
CA ASP A 653 -23.66 9.67 -14.59
C ASP A 653 -23.41 9.44 -16.09
N LEU A 654 -22.21 9.78 -16.58
CA LEU A 654 -21.77 9.57 -17.97
C LEU A 654 -21.28 8.14 -18.26
N LEU A 655 -20.99 7.31 -17.23
CA LEU A 655 -20.46 5.95 -17.39
C LEU A 655 -21.35 5.02 -18.27
N PRO A 656 -22.69 4.98 -18.16
CA PRO A 656 -23.53 4.19 -19.06
C PRO A 656 -23.33 4.57 -20.53
N ALA A 657 -23.40 5.86 -20.86
CA ALA A 657 -23.20 6.34 -22.23
C ALA A 657 -21.77 6.06 -22.72
N ALA A 658 -20.75 6.24 -21.87
CA ALA A 658 -19.36 5.93 -22.20
C ALA A 658 -19.13 4.44 -22.53
N VAL A 659 -19.84 3.55 -21.81
CA VAL A 659 -19.78 2.09 -21.99
C VAL A 659 -20.59 1.62 -23.21
N ASP A 660 -21.79 2.15 -23.42
CA ASP A 660 -22.62 1.83 -24.60
C ASP A 660 -21.99 2.39 -25.89
N TRP A 661 -21.39 3.59 -25.86
CA TRP A 661 -20.75 4.22 -27.03
C TRP A 661 -19.34 3.70 -27.32
N SER A 662 -18.77 2.87 -26.44
CA SER A 662 -17.47 2.21 -26.69
C SER A 662 -17.48 1.32 -27.95
N GLU A 663 -18.64 0.75 -28.32
CA GLU A 663 -18.81 -0.02 -29.56
C GLU A 663 -18.66 0.87 -30.79
N ALA A 664 -19.31 2.03 -30.80
CA ALA A 664 -19.24 3.00 -31.89
C ALA A 664 -17.85 3.65 -32.01
N TRP A 665 -17.18 3.92 -30.89
CA TRP A 665 -15.77 4.37 -30.90
C TRP A 665 -14.85 3.33 -31.55
N LEU A 666 -14.95 2.07 -31.11
CA LEU A 666 -14.15 0.97 -31.63
C LEU A 666 -14.52 0.57 -33.07
N ALA A 667 -15.68 0.98 -33.58
CA ALA A 667 -16.04 0.84 -34.99
C ALA A 667 -15.34 1.87 -35.90
N SER A 668 -14.85 2.99 -35.35
CA SER A 668 -14.19 4.04 -36.14
C SER A 668 -12.71 3.78 -36.46
N GLY A 669 -12.07 2.88 -35.71
CA GLY A 669 -10.64 2.55 -35.85
C GLY A 669 -10.34 1.28 -36.63
N LYS A 670 -9.07 1.12 -37.03
CA LYS A 670 -8.59 0.08 -37.94
C LYS A 670 -8.38 -1.29 -37.26
N TRP A 671 -9.48 -1.91 -36.80
CA TRP A 671 -9.47 -3.26 -36.22
C TRP A 671 -10.46 -4.19 -36.95
N ASN A 672 -10.06 -5.45 -37.13
CA ASN A 672 -10.99 -6.51 -37.54
C ASN A 672 -12.04 -6.78 -36.44
N ASP A 673 -13.15 -7.41 -36.80
CA ASP A 673 -14.31 -7.55 -35.92
C ASP A 673 -14.00 -8.39 -34.66
N ALA A 674 -13.16 -9.42 -34.78
CA ALA A 674 -12.75 -10.27 -33.65
C ALA A 674 -11.91 -9.50 -32.62
N GLU A 675 -10.96 -8.68 -33.08
CA GLU A 675 -10.24 -7.74 -32.21
C GLU A 675 -11.19 -6.70 -31.62
N ARG A 676 -12.14 -6.17 -32.41
CA ARG A 676 -13.09 -5.15 -31.95
C ARG A 676 -13.94 -5.68 -30.80
N SER A 677 -14.52 -6.87 -30.93
CA SER A 677 -15.31 -7.51 -29.87
C SER A 677 -14.47 -7.82 -28.61
N ASN A 678 -13.22 -8.28 -28.77
CA ASN A 678 -12.33 -8.56 -27.64
C ASN A 678 -11.96 -7.26 -26.88
N ARG A 679 -11.57 -6.22 -27.62
CA ARG A 679 -11.25 -4.88 -27.09
C ARG A 679 -12.48 -4.27 -26.40
N LEU A 680 -13.66 -4.33 -27.01
CA LEU A 680 -14.91 -3.81 -26.47
C LEU A 680 -15.22 -4.43 -25.10
N PHE A 681 -15.26 -5.76 -25.03
CA PHE A 681 -15.49 -6.47 -23.77
C PHE A 681 -14.44 -6.10 -22.70
N ARG A 682 -13.15 -6.04 -23.07
CA ARG A 682 -12.06 -5.67 -22.16
C ARG A 682 -12.22 -4.26 -21.61
N TYR A 683 -12.51 -3.26 -22.45
CA TYR A 683 -12.61 -1.86 -22.04
C TYR A 683 -13.90 -1.60 -21.25
N GLN A 684 -15.06 -2.14 -21.68
CA GLN A 684 -16.31 -2.04 -20.91
C GLN A 684 -16.17 -2.68 -19.51
N THR A 685 -15.56 -3.87 -19.42
CA THR A 685 -15.28 -4.54 -18.13
C THR A 685 -14.37 -3.68 -17.25
N ARG A 686 -13.33 -3.03 -17.79
CA ARG A 686 -12.46 -2.13 -17.04
C ARG A 686 -13.20 -0.88 -16.55
N MET A 687 -14.00 -0.24 -17.41
CA MET A 687 -14.78 0.95 -17.07
C MET A 687 -15.80 0.66 -15.98
N LEU A 688 -16.50 -0.47 -16.06
CA LEU A 688 -17.43 -0.90 -15.00
C LEU A 688 -16.70 -1.20 -13.69
N SER A 689 -15.57 -1.92 -13.73
CA SER A 689 -14.79 -2.24 -12.53
C SER A 689 -14.28 -0.98 -11.83
N ALA A 690 -13.70 -0.05 -12.60
CA ALA A 690 -13.26 1.24 -12.09
C ALA A 690 -14.43 2.14 -11.66
N GLY A 691 -15.59 2.05 -12.35
CA GLY A 691 -16.84 2.72 -11.99
C GLY A 691 -17.40 2.30 -10.64
N PHE A 692 -17.46 1.00 -10.35
CA PHE A 692 -17.85 0.54 -9.02
C PHE A 692 -16.83 0.95 -7.95
N ILE A 693 -15.53 0.91 -8.24
CA ILE A 693 -14.50 1.37 -7.27
C ILE A 693 -14.58 2.88 -7.02
N ALA A 694 -14.86 3.68 -8.04
CA ALA A 694 -15.17 5.10 -7.90
C ALA A 694 -16.43 5.32 -7.05
N ALA A 695 -17.49 4.55 -7.29
CA ALA A 695 -18.72 4.60 -6.49
C ALA A 695 -18.49 4.26 -5.00
N ALA A 696 -17.51 3.40 -4.68
CA ALA A 696 -17.13 3.08 -3.30
C ALA A 696 -16.54 4.27 -2.51
N SER A 697 -16.09 5.31 -3.21
CA SER A 697 -15.52 6.55 -2.64
C SER A 697 -16.56 7.66 -2.46
N LEU A 698 -17.82 7.45 -2.87
CA LEU A 698 -18.89 8.42 -2.67
C LEU A 698 -19.31 8.51 -1.19
N ASP A 699 -19.77 9.70 -0.81
CA ASP A 699 -20.47 9.99 0.44
C ASP A 699 -21.76 9.12 0.50
N PRO A 700 -22.13 8.49 1.64
CA PRO A 700 -23.27 7.56 1.71
C PRO A 700 -24.61 8.15 1.26
N ASP A 701 -24.85 9.43 1.53
CA ASP A 701 -26.06 10.15 1.11
C ASP A 701 -26.15 10.31 -0.44
N MET A 702 -25.02 10.15 -1.14
CA MET A 702 -24.90 10.19 -2.60
C MET A 702 -25.02 8.80 -3.26
N ALA A 703 -25.62 7.83 -2.58
CA ALA A 703 -25.80 6.47 -3.10
C ALA A 703 -26.86 6.33 -4.23
N SER A 704 -27.75 7.32 -4.44
CA SER A 704 -28.74 7.27 -5.54
C SER A 704 -28.10 7.13 -6.92
N PRO A 705 -27.13 7.98 -7.33
CA PRO A 705 -26.32 7.78 -8.54
C PRO A 705 -25.85 6.34 -8.80
N VAL A 706 -25.52 5.56 -7.77
CA VAL A 706 -25.06 4.17 -7.92
C VAL A 706 -26.22 3.22 -8.22
N SER A 707 -27.39 3.45 -7.62
CA SER A 707 -28.61 2.71 -7.94
C SER A 707 -29.18 3.10 -9.31
N ASP A 708 -29.08 4.37 -9.70
CA ASP A 708 -29.45 4.86 -11.02
C ASP A 708 -28.50 4.32 -12.11
N LEU A 709 -27.19 4.28 -11.83
CA LEU A 709 -26.16 3.63 -12.66
C LEU A 709 -26.48 2.15 -12.92
N VAL A 710 -26.71 1.37 -11.86
CA VAL A 710 -27.08 -0.05 -12.02
C VAL A 710 -28.39 -0.21 -12.79
N ARG A 711 -29.41 0.63 -12.52
CA ARG A 711 -30.69 0.58 -13.25
C ARG A 711 -30.49 0.85 -14.75
N ARG A 712 -29.71 1.87 -15.13
CA ARG A 712 -29.39 2.18 -16.53
C ARG A 712 -28.63 1.02 -17.20
N LEU A 713 -27.60 0.49 -16.56
CA LEU A 713 -26.79 -0.62 -17.09
C LEU A 713 -27.57 -1.93 -17.24
N VAL A 714 -28.53 -2.20 -16.36
CA VAL A 714 -29.50 -3.31 -16.47
C VAL A 714 -30.47 -3.07 -17.65
N SER A 715 -30.93 -1.83 -17.85
CA SER A 715 -31.79 -1.45 -18.99
C SER A 715 -31.09 -1.55 -20.35
N SER A 716 -29.75 -1.38 -20.42
CA SER A 716 -28.96 -1.65 -21.64
C SER A 716 -28.92 -3.15 -22.03
N GLY A 717 -29.45 -4.05 -21.18
CA GLY A 717 -29.86 -5.40 -21.56
C GLY A 717 -28.71 -6.36 -21.89
N ASP A 718 -28.99 -7.33 -22.75
CA ASP A 718 -28.08 -8.45 -23.05
C ASP A 718 -26.65 -8.06 -23.48
N ARG A 719 -26.49 -6.89 -24.10
CA ARG A 719 -25.16 -6.32 -24.44
C ARG A 719 -24.29 -6.14 -23.20
N MET A 720 -24.89 -5.65 -22.12
CA MET A 720 -24.19 -5.34 -20.88
C MET A 720 -24.07 -6.51 -19.91
N ARG A 721 -24.83 -7.60 -20.08
CA ARG A 721 -24.77 -8.76 -19.18
C ARG A 721 -23.36 -9.35 -19.09
N GLY A 722 -22.61 -9.43 -20.19
CA GLY A 722 -21.23 -9.95 -20.19
C GLY A 722 -20.25 -9.12 -19.36
N PRO A 723 -20.04 -7.83 -19.69
CA PRO A 723 -19.15 -6.95 -18.91
C PRO A 723 -19.58 -6.75 -17.45
N LEU A 724 -20.88 -6.72 -17.15
CA LEU A 724 -21.40 -6.68 -15.78
C LEU A 724 -21.10 -7.99 -15.02
N LEU A 725 -21.26 -9.14 -15.67
CA LEU A 725 -20.94 -10.45 -15.09
C LEU A 725 -19.46 -10.51 -14.66
N ALA A 726 -18.56 -10.04 -15.54
CA ALA A 726 -17.12 -9.98 -15.29
C ALA A 726 -16.69 -8.96 -14.22
N THR A 727 -17.58 -8.05 -13.81
CA THR A 727 -17.34 -7.08 -12.72
C THR A 727 -18.16 -7.35 -11.46
N SER A 728 -18.99 -8.39 -11.47
CA SER A 728 -20.04 -8.65 -10.47
C SER A 728 -19.52 -8.73 -9.03
N GLY A 729 -18.38 -9.40 -8.77
CA GLY A 729 -17.78 -9.45 -7.43
C GLY A 729 -17.45 -8.07 -6.85
N GLN A 730 -16.88 -7.17 -7.66
CA GLN A 730 -16.62 -5.79 -7.26
C GLN A 730 -17.93 -5.00 -7.10
N ALA A 731 -18.89 -5.18 -8.02
CA ALA A 731 -20.19 -4.53 -7.95
C ALA A 731 -20.93 -4.88 -6.66
N PHE A 732 -20.99 -6.16 -6.28
CA PHE A 732 -21.67 -6.60 -5.07
C PHE A 732 -20.98 -6.11 -3.79
N ARG A 733 -19.64 -6.10 -3.71
CA ARG A 733 -18.92 -5.49 -2.57
C ARG A 733 -19.31 -4.02 -2.38
N VAL A 734 -19.38 -3.24 -3.47
CA VAL A 734 -19.69 -1.80 -3.41
C VAL A 734 -21.15 -1.55 -3.08
N LEU A 735 -22.08 -2.30 -3.67
CA LEU A 735 -23.50 -2.22 -3.32
C LEU A 735 -23.75 -2.62 -1.86
N ARG A 736 -22.96 -3.57 -1.31
CA ARG A 736 -22.98 -3.96 0.11
C ARG A 736 -22.49 -2.82 1.02
N GLN A 737 -21.32 -2.23 0.73
CA GLN A 737 -20.76 -1.08 1.47
C GLN A 737 -21.68 0.16 1.47
N LEU A 738 -22.48 0.36 0.41
CA LEU A 738 -23.45 1.44 0.32
C LEU A 738 -24.87 1.06 0.83
N ARG A 739 -25.03 -0.12 1.47
CA ARG A 739 -26.31 -0.70 1.92
C ARG A 739 -27.40 -0.84 0.83
N LEU A 740 -27.03 -0.85 -0.45
CA LEU A 740 -27.92 -0.92 -1.61
C LEU A 740 -28.40 -2.37 -1.91
N GLY A 741 -28.92 -3.07 -0.90
CA GLY A 741 -29.29 -4.48 -0.98
C GLY A 741 -30.29 -4.83 -2.09
N GLY A 742 -31.33 -4.02 -2.28
CA GLY A 742 -32.31 -4.21 -3.37
C GLY A 742 -31.71 -3.97 -4.77
N THR A 743 -30.73 -3.09 -4.88
CA THR A 743 -29.97 -2.87 -6.12
C THR A 743 -29.05 -4.06 -6.41
N ALA A 744 -28.42 -4.64 -5.38
CA ALA A 744 -27.65 -5.89 -5.51
C ALA A 744 -28.54 -7.07 -5.93
N GLU A 745 -29.72 -7.24 -5.31
CA GLU A 745 -30.69 -8.28 -5.69
C GLU A 745 -31.16 -8.10 -7.14
N THR A 746 -31.43 -6.87 -7.56
CA THR A 746 -31.77 -6.53 -8.96
C THR A 746 -30.66 -6.92 -9.92
N LEU A 747 -29.40 -6.63 -9.58
CA LEU A 747 -28.24 -6.99 -10.39
C LEU A 747 -28.02 -8.51 -10.44
N VAL A 748 -28.14 -9.23 -9.33
CA VAL A 748 -28.08 -10.71 -9.31
C VAL A 748 -29.15 -11.30 -10.23
N ARG A 749 -30.40 -10.85 -10.10
CA ARG A 749 -31.53 -11.32 -10.95
C ARG A 749 -31.31 -11.03 -12.44
N PHE A 750 -30.69 -9.91 -12.79
CA PHE A 750 -30.36 -9.59 -14.18
C PHE A 750 -29.22 -10.45 -14.76
N LEU A 751 -28.24 -10.82 -13.92
CA LEU A 751 -27.07 -11.62 -14.31
C LEU A 751 -27.36 -13.13 -14.34
N ASP A 752 -28.26 -13.63 -13.49
CA ASP A 752 -28.65 -15.05 -13.39
C ASP A 752 -30.19 -15.26 -13.52
N PRO A 753 -30.83 -14.80 -14.62
CA PRO A 753 -32.28 -14.57 -14.73
C PRO A 753 -33.20 -15.81 -14.70
N GLY A 754 -32.67 -17.00 -14.40
CA GLY A 754 -33.46 -18.21 -14.18
C GLY A 754 -32.90 -19.20 -13.16
N GLN A 755 -31.74 -18.92 -12.54
CA GLN A 755 -30.93 -19.90 -11.78
C GLN A 755 -30.66 -21.24 -12.52
N SER A 756 -30.91 -21.28 -13.82
CA SER A 756 -30.91 -22.48 -14.65
C SER A 756 -29.56 -22.63 -15.39
N GLY A 757 -29.26 -23.86 -15.81
CA GLY A 757 -27.87 -24.28 -16.06
C GLY A 757 -27.18 -23.68 -17.28
N VAL A 758 -25.84 -23.70 -17.21
CA VAL A 758 -24.91 -23.70 -18.36
C VAL A 758 -24.92 -22.44 -19.24
N ARG A 759 -24.31 -21.35 -18.73
CA ARG A 759 -23.45 -20.49 -19.58
C ARG A 759 -21.98 -20.75 -19.26
N ARG A 760 -21.19 -21.04 -20.30
CA ARG A 760 -19.80 -21.53 -20.21
C ARG A 760 -18.77 -20.41 -19.94
N ASP A 761 -19.04 -19.51 -19.01
CA ASP A 761 -18.26 -18.28 -18.79
C ASP A 761 -17.56 -18.27 -17.41
N PRO A 762 -16.22 -18.11 -17.32
CA PRO A 762 -15.52 -17.87 -16.05
C PRO A 762 -16.08 -16.71 -15.24
N ALA A 763 -16.62 -15.68 -15.90
CA ALA A 763 -17.26 -14.55 -15.23
C ALA A 763 -18.46 -14.98 -14.36
N ARG A 764 -19.15 -16.08 -14.69
CA ARG A 764 -20.28 -16.58 -13.86
C ARG A 764 -19.82 -16.96 -12.45
N VAL A 765 -18.57 -17.35 -12.27
CA VAL A 765 -18.05 -17.78 -10.95
C VAL A 765 -18.04 -16.64 -9.93
N ALA A 766 -17.87 -15.38 -10.37
CA ALA A 766 -17.98 -14.21 -9.50
C ALA A 766 -19.40 -14.00 -8.93
N LEU A 767 -20.44 -14.58 -9.54
CA LEU A 767 -21.79 -14.58 -8.96
C LEU A 767 -21.90 -15.45 -7.70
N ALA A 768 -21.03 -16.44 -7.52
CA ALA A 768 -21.06 -17.25 -6.29
C ALA A 768 -20.76 -16.38 -5.06
N ALA A 769 -19.79 -15.46 -5.17
CA ALA A 769 -19.52 -14.45 -4.13
C ALA A 769 -20.74 -13.54 -3.88
N GLY A 770 -21.45 -13.13 -4.93
CA GLY A 770 -22.71 -12.39 -4.83
C GLY A 770 -23.80 -13.17 -4.09
N TRP A 771 -23.98 -14.45 -4.40
CA TRP A 771 -24.96 -15.31 -3.73
C TRP A 771 -24.58 -15.60 -2.27
N TYR A 772 -23.30 -15.81 -1.93
CA TYR A 772 -22.84 -15.91 -0.53
C TYR A 772 -23.00 -14.60 0.25
N ALA A 773 -22.81 -13.45 -0.40
CA ALA A 773 -23.09 -12.14 0.21
C ALA A 773 -24.60 -11.92 0.43
N ALA A 774 -25.45 -12.45 -0.45
CA ALA A 774 -26.90 -12.47 -0.31
C ALA A 774 -27.43 -13.60 0.61
N GLY A 775 -26.56 -14.38 1.26
CA GLY A 775 -26.93 -15.47 2.18
C GLY A 775 -27.47 -16.75 1.53
N ASN A 776 -27.45 -16.86 0.20
CA ASN A 776 -27.92 -18.03 -0.55
C ASN A 776 -26.74 -18.99 -0.82
N GLU A 777 -26.36 -19.77 0.19
CA GLU A 777 -25.25 -20.74 0.07
C GLU A 777 -25.49 -21.75 -1.05
N ASP A 778 -26.73 -22.21 -1.30
CA ASP A 778 -27.03 -23.22 -2.31
C ASP A 778 -26.90 -22.71 -3.75
N ALA A 779 -27.20 -21.43 -4.02
CA ALA A 779 -26.90 -20.82 -5.31
C ALA A 779 -25.39 -20.61 -5.52
N GLY A 780 -24.67 -20.21 -4.46
CA GLY A 780 -23.20 -20.12 -4.49
C GLY A 780 -22.53 -21.48 -4.75
N ASN A 781 -22.94 -22.50 -4.00
CA ASN A 781 -22.40 -23.87 -4.12
C ASN A 781 -22.62 -24.44 -5.53
N ARG A 782 -23.83 -24.33 -6.10
CA ARG A 782 -24.13 -24.79 -7.48
C ARG A 782 -23.19 -24.19 -8.53
N ILE A 783 -22.91 -22.88 -8.45
CA ILE A 783 -22.00 -22.20 -9.39
C ILE A 783 -20.55 -22.65 -9.17
N LEU A 784 -20.13 -22.87 -7.93
CA LEU A 784 -18.81 -23.46 -7.63
C LEU A 784 -18.70 -24.91 -8.12
N ASP A 785 -19.78 -25.69 -8.11
CA ASP A 785 -19.79 -27.06 -8.63
C ASP A 785 -19.71 -27.09 -10.16
N GLU A 786 -20.49 -26.26 -10.88
CA GLU A 786 -20.31 -26.08 -12.34
C GLU A 786 -18.86 -25.70 -12.71
N ALA A 787 -18.25 -24.79 -11.93
CA ALA A 787 -16.86 -24.37 -12.14
C ALA A 787 -15.85 -25.52 -11.87
N ARG A 788 -16.06 -26.27 -10.78
CA ARG A 788 -15.24 -27.41 -10.36
C ARG A 788 -15.23 -28.54 -11.38
N GLU A 789 -16.41 -28.93 -11.86
CA GLU A 789 -16.54 -29.94 -12.92
C GLU A 789 -15.79 -29.51 -14.17
N ARG A 790 -15.93 -28.25 -14.58
CA ARG A 790 -15.23 -27.72 -15.75
C ARG A 790 -13.70 -27.64 -15.59
N LEU A 791 -13.20 -27.38 -14.38
CA LEU A 791 -11.76 -27.34 -14.08
C LEU A 791 -11.11 -28.73 -14.05
N PHE A 792 -11.82 -29.77 -13.58
CA PHE A 792 -11.21 -31.07 -13.26
C PHE A 792 -11.81 -32.30 -13.96
N LEU A 793 -12.96 -32.19 -14.63
CA LEU A 793 -13.61 -33.25 -15.42
C LEU A 793 -13.78 -32.86 -16.90
N GLY A 794 -13.81 -31.56 -17.22
CA GLY A 794 -13.96 -31.05 -18.58
C GLY A 794 -12.77 -31.37 -19.49
N SER A 795 -12.90 -32.42 -20.31
CA SER A 795 -11.93 -32.81 -21.34
C SER A 795 -11.60 -31.64 -22.26
N ASN A 796 -10.32 -31.23 -22.32
CA ASN A 796 -9.80 -30.16 -23.17
C ASN A 796 -10.51 -28.80 -23.02
N ALA A 797 -10.86 -28.38 -21.80
CA ALA A 797 -11.10 -26.96 -21.52
C ALA A 797 -9.85 -26.13 -21.90
N ASP A 798 -9.99 -25.17 -22.82
CA ASP A 798 -8.91 -24.30 -23.33
C ASP A 798 -8.05 -23.72 -22.18
N ALA A 799 -6.72 -23.84 -22.29
CA ALA A 799 -5.76 -23.33 -21.32
C ALA A 799 -5.95 -21.82 -21.05
N ARG A 800 -6.34 -21.04 -22.08
CA ARG A 800 -6.63 -19.61 -21.97
C ARG A 800 -7.85 -19.30 -21.09
N ILE A 801 -8.81 -20.23 -21.03
CA ILE A 801 -10.02 -20.14 -20.20
C ILE A 801 -9.79 -20.77 -18.82
N ARG A 802 -8.94 -21.81 -18.74
CA ARG A 802 -8.61 -22.56 -17.53
C ARG A 802 -7.98 -21.68 -16.46
N THR A 803 -7.02 -20.81 -16.80
CA THR A 803 -6.36 -19.94 -15.80
C THR A 803 -7.31 -18.91 -15.20
N PRO A 804 -8.07 -18.09 -15.98
CA PRO A 804 -9.04 -17.15 -15.41
C PRO A 804 -10.14 -17.85 -14.60
N LEU A 805 -10.59 -19.03 -15.04
CA LEU A 805 -11.56 -19.84 -14.31
C LEU A 805 -11.01 -20.31 -12.95
N ALA A 806 -9.76 -20.78 -12.89
CA ALA A 806 -9.14 -21.20 -11.65
C ALA A 806 -8.95 -20.03 -10.65
N VAL A 807 -8.55 -18.84 -11.15
CA VAL A 807 -8.41 -17.65 -10.31
C VAL A 807 -9.78 -17.20 -9.77
N ALA A 808 -10.79 -17.05 -10.65
CA ALA A 808 -12.14 -16.65 -10.22
C ALA A 808 -12.78 -17.68 -9.26
N TYR A 809 -12.46 -18.97 -9.43
CA TYR A 809 -12.86 -20.05 -8.52
C TYR A 809 -12.20 -19.92 -7.15
N ALA A 810 -10.88 -19.66 -7.10
CA ALA A 810 -10.18 -19.41 -5.85
C ALA A 810 -10.72 -18.17 -5.10
N GLU A 811 -10.94 -17.06 -5.81
CA GLU A 811 -11.49 -15.83 -5.19
C GLU A 811 -12.92 -16.03 -4.69
N ALA A 812 -13.78 -16.72 -5.46
CA ALA A 812 -15.14 -17.05 -5.02
C ALA A 812 -15.20 -18.04 -3.84
N LEU A 813 -14.21 -18.94 -3.72
CA LEU A 813 -14.07 -19.85 -2.57
C LEU A 813 -13.76 -19.11 -1.26
N GLY A 814 -13.15 -17.92 -1.31
CA GLY A 814 -12.92 -17.08 -0.12
C GLY A 814 -14.20 -16.55 0.53
N PHE A 815 -15.33 -16.57 -0.17
CA PHE A 815 -16.64 -16.20 0.38
C PHE A 815 -17.41 -17.40 0.95
N ALA A 816 -17.01 -18.62 0.60
CA ALA A 816 -17.69 -19.87 0.93
C ALA A 816 -17.33 -20.37 2.34
N PRO A 817 -18.18 -21.18 3.00
CA PRO A 817 -17.89 -21.74 4.31
C PRO A 817 -16.56 -22.53 4.34
N ALA A 818 -15.72 -22.32 5.37
CA ALA A 818 -14.37 -22.89 5.45
C ALA A 818 -14.29 -24.43 5.29
N ARG A 819 -15.34 -25.16 5.70
CA ARG A 819 -15.48 -26.61 5.48
C ARG A 819 -15.53 -27.02 4.00
N ILE A 820 -16.01 -26.11 3.14
CA ILE A 820 -16.15 -26.28 1.69
C ILE A 820 -14.89 -25.74 0.98
N ALA A 821 -14.40 -24.58 1.42
CA ALA A 821 -13.29 -23.89 0.77
C ALA A 821 -11.96 -24.64 0.86
N HIS A 822 -11.50 -25.03 2.06
CA HIS A 822 -10.16 -25.61 2.25
C HIS A 822 -9.93 -26.85 1.37
N GLY A 823 -10.90 -27.77 1.29
CA GLY A 823 -10.79 -28.96 0.45
C GLY A 823 -10.74 -28.64 -1.05
N ARG A 824 -11.56 -27.69 -1.52
CA ARG A 824 -11.60 -27.27 -2.93
C ARG A 824 -10.36 -26.47 -3.34
N LEU A 825 -9.82 -25.63 -2.45
CA LEU A 825 -8.58 -24.88 -2.68
C LEU A 825 -7.36 -25.82 -2.72
N GLU A 826 -7.35 -26.89 -1.92
CA GLU A 826 -6.29 -27.91 -2.02
C GLU A 826 -6.44 -28.76 -3.30
N GLU A 827 -7.68 -29.10 -3.69
CA GLU A 827 -7.99 -29.83 -4.92
C GLU A 827 -7.45 -29.14 -6.19
N ILE A 828 -7.38 -27.80 -6.20
CA ILE A 828 -6.76 -27.02 -7.29
C ILE A 828 -5.34 -27.52 -7.59
N PHE A 829 -4.42 -27.54 -6.62
CA PHE A 829 -3.03 -27.93 -6.90
C PHE A 829 -2.85 -29.45 -7.08
N GLN A 830 -3.79 -30.24 -6.58
CA GLN A 830 -3.82 -31.69 -6.79
C GLN A 830 -4.27 -32.06 -8.22
N ARG A 831 -5.32 -31.41 -8.74
CA ARG A 831 -6.05 -31.83 -9.96
C ARG A 831 -5.96 -30.87 -11.15
N LEU A 832 -5.61 -29.61 -10.97
CA LEU A 832 -5.53 -28.65 -12.08
C LEU A 832 -4.36 -29.03 -13.00
N GLY A 833 -4.70 -29.37 -14.25
CA GLY A 833 -3.70 -29.62 -15.29
C GLY A 833 -2.91 -28.36 -15.68
N PRO A 834 -2.02 -28.46 -16.69
CA PRO A 834 -1.25 -27.31 -17.17
C PRO A 834 -2.14 -26.10 -17.49
N ILE A 835 -1.68 -24.90 -17.12
CA ILE A 835 -2.34 -23.63 -17.41
C ILE A 835 -1.59 -22.88 -18.52
N ASP A 836 -2.18 -21.81 -19.06
CA ASP A 836 -1.44 -20.92 -19.96
C ASP A 836 -0.29 -20.23 -19.19
N VAL A 837 0.93 -20.40 -19.69
CA VAL A 837 2.19 -19.87 -19.13
C VAL A 837 2.79 -18.76 -19.98
N MET A 838 2.15 -18.35 -21.08
CA MET A 838 2.69 -17.32 -21.97
C MET A 838 2.61 -15.92 -21.32
N GLY A 839 3.73 -15.20 -21.26
CA GLY A 839 3.76 -13.83 -20.73
C GLY A 839 5.13 -13.16 -20.78
N SER A 840 5.14 -11.84 -20.97
CA SER A 840 6.35 -11.00 -21.07
C SER A 840 7.14 -10.83 -19.76
N THR A 841 6.78 -11.55 -18.69
CA THR A 841 7.51 -11.62 -17.42
C THR A 841 8.35 -12.90 -17.27
N ASN A 842 8.20 -13.87 -18.19
CA ASN A 842 8.79 -15.22 -18.10
C ASN A 842 10.33 -15.29 -18.07
N SER A 843 11.07 -14.22 -18.36
CA SER A 843 12.51 -14.20 -18.08
C SER A 843 12.81 -14.10 -16.57
N TYR A 844 11.87 -13.56 -15.77
CA TYR A 844 11.98 -13.39 -14.33
C TYR A 844 11.11 -14.39 -13.54
N PHE A 845 9.84 -14.54 -13.93
CA PHE A 845 8.87 -15.44 -13.28
C PHE A 845 7.65 -15.61 -14.19
N THR A 846 6.92 -16.71 -14.08
CA THR A 846 5.65 -16.88 -14.79
C THR A 846 4.51 -16.33 -13.93
N LEU A 847 3.91 -15.23 -14.39
CA LEU A 847 2.89 -14.46 -13.67
C LEU A 847 1.59 -15.24 -13.40
N ARG A 848 1.20 -16.16 -14.29
CA ARG A 848 -0.10 -16.85 -14.25
C ARG A 848 -0.26 -17.81 -13.05
N PRO A 849 0.71 -18.67 -12.70
CA PRO A 849 0.73 -19.37 -11.41
C PRO A 849 0.67 -18.43 -10.21
N LEU A 850 1.40 -17.32 -10.23
CA LEU A 850 1.45 -16.39 -9.09
C LEU A 850 0.11 -15.69 -8.85
N GLN A 851 -0.65 -15.35 -9.90
CA GLN A 851 -2.03 -14.86 -9.77
C GLN A 851 -2.94 -15.86 -9.05
N LEU A 852 -2.80 -17.16 -9.34
CA LEU A 852 -3.58 -18.20 -8.67
C LEU A 852 -3.12 -18.42 -7.23
N ILE A 853 -1.82 -18.41 -6.94
CA ILE A 853 -1.30 -18.53 -5.57
C ILE A 853 -1.73 -17.33 -4.72
N ASP A 854 -1.63 -16.11 -5.24
CA ASP A 854 -2.08 -14.88 -4.56
C ASP A 854 -3.57 -14.95 -4.21
N ALA A 855 -4.42 -15.30 -5.17
CA ALA A 855 -5.86 -15.49 -4.97
C ALA A 855 -6.17 -16.59 -3.94
N VAL A 856 -5.52 -17.76 -4.05
CA VAL A 856 -5.73 -18.91 -3.15
C VAL A 856 -5.25 -18.62 -1.73
N VAL A 857 -4.13 -17.92 -1.55
CA VAL A 857 -3.64 -17.50 -0.22
C VAL A 857 -4.57 -16.46 0.38
N ARG A 858 -4.96 -15.42 -0.39
CA ARG A 858 -5.94 -14.43 0.06
C ARG A 858 -7.24 -15.07 0.50
N ALA A 859 -7.81 -16.00 -0.30
CA ALA A 859 -9.04 -16.70 0.00
C ALA A 859 -9.05 -17.51 1.32
N VAL A 860 -7.90 -17.66 2.00
CA VAL A 860 -7.78 -18.34 3.31
C VAL A 860 -7.37 -17.38 4.44
N VAL A 861 -6.88 -16.17 4.12
CA VAL A 861 -6.43 -15.19 5.13
C VAL A 861 -7.17 -13.85 5.08
N THR A 862 -8.15 -13.67 4.18
CA THR A 862 -9.06 -12.53 4.21
C THR A 862 -10.05 -12.62 5.36
N ASP A 863 -10.42 -11.46 5.89
CA ASP A 863 -11.49 -11.33 6.88
C ASP A 863 -12.82 -11.87 6.34
N GLU A 864 -13.08 -11.74 5.04
CA GLU A 864 -14.25 -12.30 4.36
C GLU A 864 -14.35 -13.84 4.48
N PHE A 865 -13.22 -14.53 4.71
CA PHE A 865 -13.15 -15.98 4.95
C PHE A 865 -13.16 -16.34 6.45
N ALA A 866 -12.42 -15.59 7.27
CA ALA A 866 -12.33 -15.84 8.70
C ALA A 866 -13.68 -15.66 9.40
N LEU A 867 -14.44 -14.63 9.01
CA LEU A 867 -15.67 -14.19 9.68
C LEU A 867 -16.93 -14.99 9.28
N GLY A 868 -17.93 -14.99 10.16
CA GLY A 868 -19.27 -15.52 9.84
C GLY A 868 -20.11 -14.51 9.03
N PRO A 869 -21.09 -14.94 8.21
CA PRO A 869 -21.94 -14.03 7.44
C PRO A 869 -22.58 -12.91 8.27
N SER A 870 -23.03 -13.22 9.48
CA SER A 870 -23.61 -12.25 10.41
C SER A 870 -22.60 -11.19 10.90
N VAL A 871 -21.32 -11.55 11.04
CA VAL A 871 -20.27 -10.59 11.42
C VAL A 871 -19.86 -9.73 10.22
N ARG A 872 -19.81 -10.32 9.01
CA ARG A 872 -19.57 -9.55 7.77
C ARG A 872 -20.65 -8.47 7.60
N GLY A 873 -21.93 -8.85 7.67
CA GLY A 873 -23.04 -7.90 7.60
C GLY A 873 -23.03 -6.86 8.72
N TRP A 874 -22.61 -7.22 9.93
CA TRP A 874 -22.40 -6.26 11.03
C TRP A 874 -21.30 -5.23 10.69
N LEU A 875 -20.19 -5.66 10.10
CA LEU A 875 -19.08 -4.78 9.70
C LEU A 875 -19.42 -3.87 8.51
N ASP A 876 -20.20 -4.36 7.54
CA ASP A 876 -20.72 -3.53 6.45
C ASP A 876 -21.66 -2.44 6.99
N ASP A 877 -22.52 -2.82 7.95
CA ASP A 877 -23.41 -1.91 8.67
C ASP A 877 -22.62 -0.86 9.47
N ASP A 878 -21.55 -1.29 10.15
CA ASP A 878 -20.68 -0.47 10.97
C ASP A 878 -19.81 0.49 10.14
N GLU A 879 -19.22 0.04 9.02
CA GLU A 879 -18.49 0.89 8.07
C GLU A 879 -19.37 2.04 7.58
N PHE A 880 -20.64 1.75 7.25
CA PHE A 880 -21.61 2.77 6.85
C PHE A 880 -21.91 3.78 7.98
N LEU A 881 -22.01 3.33 9.23
CA LEU A 881 -22.20 4.22 10.38
C LEU A 881 -20.95 5.09 10.64
N ILE A 882 -19.75 4.55 10.47
CA ILE A 882 -18.49 5.30 10.54
C ILE A 882 -18.50 6.41 9.48
N ARG A 883 -18.71 6.05 8.20
CA ARG A 883 -18.80 6.99 7.07
C ARG A 883 -19.83 8.09 7.37
N GLY A 884 -21.06 7.71 7.69
CA GLY A 884 -22.17 8.65 7.92
C GLY A 884 -21.92 9.64 9.07
N ARG A 885 -21.18 9.26 10.12
CA ARG A 885 -20.75 10.22 11.15
C ARG A 885 -19.70 11.19 10.61
N ILE A 886 -18.66 10.70 9.93
CA ILE A 886 -17.56 11.51 9.39
C ILE A 886 -18.09 12.65 8.51
N HIS A 887 -19.05 12.38 7.63
CA HIS A 887 -19.67 13.41 6.79
C HIS A 887 -20.48 14.43 7.62
N ARG A 888 -21.26 13.97 8.60
CA ARG A 888 -22.06 14.82 9.50
C ARG A 888 -21.21 15.74 10.36
N ASP A 889 -20.12 15.22 10.93
CA ASP A 889 -19.20 15.95 11.79
C ASP A 889 -18.51 17.08 11.00
N LEU A 890 -17.99 16.79 9.80
CA LEU A 890 -17.39 17.80 8.91
C LEU A 890 -18.42 18.81 8.41
N ALA A 891 -19.62 18.38 8.01
CA ALA A 891 -20.69 19.27 7.58
C ALA A 891 -21.22 20.16 8.72
N THR A 892 -20.96 19.80 9.98
CA THR A 892 -21.24 20.66 11.13
C THR A 892 -20.18 21.75 11.24
N VAL A 893 -18.90 21.37 11.24
CA VAL A 893 -17.77 22.31 11.28
C VAL A 893 -17.80 23.32 10.12
N LEU A 894 -18.15 22.90 8.90
CA LEU A 894 -18.30 23.82 7.76
C LEU A 894 -19.40 24.86 7.98
N ARG A 895 -20.57 24.46 8.51
CA ARG A 895 -21.66 25.39 8.87
C ARG A 895 -21.26 26.34 9.98
N ASP A 896 -20.54 25.84 10.98
CA ASP A 896 -20.08 26.63 12.13
C ASP A 896 -19.04 27.70 11.72
N GLN A 897 -18.33 27.50 10.60
CA GLN A 897 -17.45 28.47 9.96
C GLN A 897 -18.13 29.33 8.86
N GLU A 898 -19.45 29.20 8.67
CA GLU A 898 -20.24 29.81 7.57
C GLU A 898 -19.78 29.42 6.13
N ILE A 899 -18.94 28.40 5.99
CA ILE A 899 -18.45 27.89 4.70
C ILE A 899 -19.54 27.02 4.05
N LYS A 900 -19.92 27.37 2.81
CA LYS A 900 -20.95 26.70 2.00
C LYS A 900 -20.35 25.81 0.91
#